data_AF-A0AAD9S7E6-F1
#
_entry.id   AF-A0AAD9S7E6-F1
#
_cell.length_a   1.000
_cell.length_b   1.000
_cell.length_c   1.000
_cell.angle_alpha   90.00
_cell.angle_beta   90.00
_cell.angle_gamma   90.00
#
_symmetry.space_group_name_H-M   'P 1'
#
loop_
_entity.id
_entity.type
_entity.pdbx_description
1 polymer ?
#
loop_
_entity_poly.entity_id
_entity_poly.type
_entity_poly.pdbx_seq_one_letter_code
_entity_poly.pdbx_strand_id
1 'polypeptide(L)'
;MSSQVRINKFFPSSKVTRSSVAALSAAAPLTAAPSATASSATTSSVTTRASRKRAASQASQASQASQSEPAQKRSRASDDVTGDDPASALSTDEVAKTEPDFPDGPPTVWAMTRSGLCDSQKLYRSHNAGAYTKDKKLFSLYINKYSEPRDFLGRAKLITCAGGGREQQDGKGPWVRNNTKPTIVESWEAAVDTPVVIIIGKDHPDFANLILPKDVRDHGAFVELATFMVTKIWKEMVKPESVREPYQVWKVMLQIMDPASKPWYWKDDNQHDATLDNSLDEEKNANDSDDTQETINVLEETSCTSCGKVGPKIFDNAPWVCLEDGCKEFFQVAGNMLSQIGDDNKELRYSKDFINHITTYENLLNIPTMFQPLPEALIEGGENYGTEKALRGGMTCPKCRCCTSRKYWDRLACCNCGFEYNAAPLPYPLNKVEEENKAHTHKLQAKNGGLREDGVTIKQNEDYVDLFVENDEDGMSTRFIYMIKNARWELIGSFVVERPSDAAKKASGGANELYTGIEAAGSNMHFQRNPARCPGSTSETLTRHFQSNFGALYDFGVKNIATKPFNDAPDVVLQSLVYLKHFGEKALKSSQLMVTRKDYRPIAGSTIHTPQKPFNELLALAYRETDKINWHDDGEDQLTGVISTASFGSPGRMALRFKKGETILEVQLRHGDVATMCDTRLQALTDHTVIPEGIRRYAMTSRTINFDHYRQPKQKAKLVQRGLTIEKMEEAAQFPDRAMSLAYNGTTLGSQQEDAA
;
A
#
# COMPACT_ATOMS: atom_id res chain seq x y z
N MET A 1 -61.61 -20.17 -11.67
CA MET A 1 -62.68 -19.14 -11.76
C MET A 1 -62.05 -17.81 -12.19
N SER A 2 -62.89 -16.87 -12.64
CA SER A 2 -62.69 -15.47 -13.09
C SER A 2 -61.43 -14.69 -12.64
N SER A 3 -60.90 -13.69 -13.38
CA SER A 3 -61.20 -13.20 -14.75
C SER A 3 -60.16 -12.19 -15.29
N GLN A 4 -60.27 -11.86 -16.59
CA GLN A 4 -59.55 -10.81 -17.38
C GLN A 4 -59.95 -9.37 -16.94
N VAL A 5 -59.50 -8.19 -17.45
CA VAL A 5 -58.96 -7.66 -18.75
C VAL A 5 -58.13 -6.36 -18.43
N ARG A 6 -57.03 -5.87 -19.06
CA ARG A 6 -56.11 -6.21 -20.19
C ARG A 6 -56.45 -5.79 -21.66
N ILE A 7 -56.24 -4.52 -22.10
CA ILE A 7 -55.99 -4.14 -23.55
C ILE A 7 -55.56 -2.66 -23.86
N ASN A 8 -54.49 -2.47 -24.69
CA ASN A 8 -54.16 -1.37 -25.65
C ASN A 8 -53.97 0.12 -25.22
N LYS A 9 -53.28 1.04 -25.95
CA LYS A 9 -52.44 1.05 -27.20
C LYS A 9 -51.65 2.39 -27.34
N PHE A 10 -50.43 2.41 -27.91
CA PHE A 10 -50.03 3.09 -29.18
C PHE A 10 -48.50 3.18 -29.43
N PHE A 11 -48.11 3.67 -30.61
CA PHE A 11 -46.78 3.70 -31.28
C PHE A 11 -46.20 5.16 -31.31
N PRO A 12 -44.99 5.49 -31.85
CA PRO A 12 -44.18 4.76 -32.85
C PRO A 12 -42.65 4.67 -32.63
N SER A 13 -41.99 4.01 -33.59
CA SER A 13 -40.52 3.92 -33.72
C SER A 13 -40.01 4.74 -34.92
N SER A 14 -38.73 5.09 -34.92
CA SER A 14 -38.02 5.56 -36.12
C SER A 14 -36.62 4.94 -36.21
N LYS A 15 -36.25 4.43 -37.39
CA LYS A 15 -34.88 4.04 -37.75
C LYS A 15 -34.24 5.19 -38.51
N VAL A 16 -32.94 5.43 -38.30
CA VAL A 16 -32.10 6.21 -39.23
C VAL A 16 -30.85 5.40 -39.57
N THR A 17 -30.41 5.50 -40.81
CA THR A 17 -29.43 4.61 -41.45
C THR A 17 -28.01 5.13 -41.39
N ARG A 18 -27.03 4.22 -41.36
CA ARG A 18 -25.66 4.53 -41.83
C ARG A 18 -25.71 4.95 -43.31
N SER A 19 -24.85 5.88 -43.70
CA SER A 19 -24.40 6.02 -45.09
C SER A 19 -22.88 6.18 -45.10
N SER A 20 -22.24 5.62 -46.12
CA SER A 20 -20.80 5.72 -46.38
C SER A 20 -20.59 6.41 -47.73
N VAL A 21 -19.68 7.37 -47.78
CA VAL A 21 -19.14 7.89 -49.05
C VAL A 21 -17.62 7.92 -48.91
N ALA A 22 -16.91 7.63 -50.01
CA ALA A 22 -15.46 7.59 -50.07
C ALA A 22 -14.97 8.21 -51.39
N ALA A 23 -13.65 8.33 -51.47
CA ALA A 23 -12.81 8.28 -52.67
C ALA A 23 -12.33 9.61 -53.31
N LEU A 24 -11.02 9.57 -53.63
CA LEU A 24 -10.28 10.32 -54.68
C LEU A 24 -10.04 11.84 -54.48
N SER A 25 -9.08 12.48 -55.18
CA SER A 25 -7.71 12.11 -55.60
C SER A 25 -7.10 13.27 -56.42
N ALA A 26 -5.92 13.80 -56.03
CA ALA A 26 -4.91 14.51 -56.85
C ALA A 26 -4.04 15.47 -55.98
N ALA A 27 -2.91 16.04 -56.42
CA ALA A 27 -1.68 15.45 -57.00
C ALA A 27 -0.62 16.56 -57.31
N ALA A 28 0.29 16.87 -56.37
CA ALA A 28 1.61 17.51 -56.58
C ALA A 28 1.61 18.95 -57.22
N PRO A 29 2.77 19.64 -57.45
CA PRO A 29 4.16 19.30 -57.11
C PRO A 29 5.05 20.42 -56.49
N LEU A 30 6.18 19.98 -55.91
CA LEU A 30 7.55 20.55 -55.91
C LEU A 30 7.91 22.00 -55.49
N THR A 31 9.07 22.04 -54.80
CA THR A 31 10.09 23.10 -54.55
C THR A 31 10.10 23.73 -53.14
N ALA A 32 11.24 24.05 -52.52
CA ALA A 32 12.64 23.55 -52.59
C ALA A 32 13.39 24.01 -51.31
N ALA A 33 14.51 23.38 -50.93
CA ALA A 33 15.35 23.79 -49.78
C ALA A 33 16.47 24.79 -50.23
N PRO A 34 17.22 25.47 -49.32
CA PRO A 34 18.25 24.79 -48.52
C PRO A 34 18.59 25.34 -47.10
N SER A 35 19.48 24.59 -46.44
CA SER A 35 20.44 24.88 -45.35
C SER A 35 21.32 26.13 -45.58
N ALA A 36 22.22 26.62 -44.69
CA ALA A 36 22.67 26.36 -43.30
C ALA A 36 23.18 27.73 -42.71
N THR A 37 23.92 27.95 -41.60
CA THR A 37 25.07 27.35 -40.87
C THR A 37 25.11 27.94 -39.42
N ALA A 38 25.83 27.48 -38.38
CA ALA A 38 26.96 26.55 -38.13
C ALA A 38 28.38 27.17 -37.97
N SER A 39 28.82 27.33 -36.70
CA SER A 39 30.23 27.49 -36.22
C SER A 39 30.24 27.33 -34.67
N SER A 40 30.98 26.46 -33.96
CA SER A 40 32.43 26.12 -33.91
C SER A 40 33.30 27.23 -33.28
N ALA A 41 34.22 27.01 -32.32
CA ALA A 41 34.75 25.80 -31.64
C ALA A 41 35.08 26.17 -30.13
N THR A 42 35.82 25.45 -29.26
CA THR A 42 36.98 24.52 -29.40
C THR A 42 37.14 23.61 -28.16
N THR A 43 37.97 22.57 -28.26
CA THR A 43 38.41 21.61 -27.20
C THR A 43 39.08 22.29 -25.99
N SER A 44 39.23 21.68 -24.80
CA SER A 44 39.38 20.25 -24.42
C SER A 44 38.75 19.98 -23.02
N SER A 45 38.96 18.91 -22.22
CA SER A 45 39.94 17.78 -22.17
C SER A 45 39.36 16.53 -21.44
N VAL A 46 40.21 15.56 -21.06
CA VAL A 46 39.88 14.25 -20.44
C VAL A 46 39.94 14.28 -18.91
N THR A 47 39.00 13.62 -18.22
CA THR A 47 39.27 12.91 -16.95
C THR A 47 38.21 11.86 -16.62
N THR A 48 38.58 10.85 -15.82
CA THR A 48 37.77 9.64 -15.55
C THR A 48 36.64 9.87 -14.54
N ARG A 49 35.44 9.35 -14.81
CA ARG A 49 34.28 9.47 -13.91
C ARG A 49 34.04 8.19 -13.10
N ALA A 50 34.47 8.21 -11.83
CA ALA A 50 34.47 7.03 -10.97
C ALA A 50 33.07 6.53 -10.53
N SER A 51 33.00 5.23 -10.22
CA SER A 51 31.77 4.48 -9.94
C SER A 51 31.07 4.88 -8.63
N ARG A 52 29.77 5.22 -8.70
CA ARG A 52 28.94 5.55 -7.52
C ARG A 52 28.56 4.29 -6.72
N LYS A 53 29.43 3.87 -5.79
CA LYS A 53 29.08 2.89 -4.74
C LYS A 53 27.99 3.46 -3.83
N ARG A 54 26.79 2.86 -3.81
CA ARG A 54 25.82 3.03 -2.70
C ARG A 54 26.08 1.94 -1.67
N ALA A 55 26.85 2.26 -0.63
CA ALA A 55 26.99 1.45 0.57
C ALA A 55 25.76 1.61 1.47
N ALA A 56 25.45 0.59 2.28
CA ALA A 56 24.43 0.70 3.31
C ALA A 56 24.97 1.49 4.51
N SER A 57 24.27 2.57 4.90
CA SER A 57 24.62 3.35 6.08
C SER A 57 24.04 2.71 7.34
N GLN A 58 24.90 2.04 8.12
CA GLN A 58 24.62 1.74 9.52
C GLN A 58 24.50 3.08 10.30
N ALA A 59 23.57 3.16 11.25
CA ALA A 59 23.42 4.33 12.11
C ALA A 59 24.33 4.21 13.34
N SER A 60 25.30 5.11 13.47
CA SER A 60 26.22 5.21 14.61
C SER A 60 25.72 6.19 15.67
N GLN A 61 25.90 5.85 16.95
CA GLN A 61 25.47 6.64 18.12
C GLN A 61 26.58 7.60 18.61
N ALA A 62 26.21 8.83 18.98
CA ALA A 62 26.91 9.80 19.85
C ALA A 62 26.05 11.10 19.92
N SER A 63 26.00 11.92 20.98
CA SER A 63 26.61 11.84 22.32
C SER A 63 25.85 12.71 23.37
N GLN A 64 25.64 12.13 24.56
CA GLN A 64 25.93 12.64 25.92
C GLN A 64 25.37 13.99 26.46
N ALA A 65 24.53 13.87 27.51
CA ALA A 65 24.55 14.59 28.81
C ALA A 65 23.43 13.98 29.70
N SER A 66 23.46 13.90 31.03
CA SER A 66 24.50 14.10 32.07
C SER A 66 24.19 13.17 33.28
N GLN A 67 25.12 12.95 34.21
CA GLN A 67 24.99 11.93 35.27
C GLN A 67 24.40 12.43 36.60
N SER A 68 23.62 11.58 37.28
CA SER A 68 23.40 11.62 38.75
C SER A 68 22.91 10.27 39.30
N GLU A 69 23.72 9.61 40.12
CA GLU A 69 23.33 8.54 41.08
C GLU A 69 22.67 9.15 42.34
N PRO A 70 22.06 8.41 43.31
CA PRO A 70 22.14 6.97 43.63
C PRO A 70 20.75 6.26 43.61
N ALA A 71 20.42 5.11 44.25
CA ALA A 71 21.04 4.29 45.29
C ALA A 71 20.62 2.78 45.23
N GLN A 72 21.07 1.98 46.21
CA GLN A 72 20.82 0.54 46.34
C GLN A 72 19.94 0.17 47.56
N LYS A 73 19.13 -0.90 47.45
CA LYS A 73 18.97 -2.05 48.39
C LYS A 73 17.87 -2.99 47.87
N ARG A 74 18.17 -4.25 47.53
CA ARG A 74 18.38 -5.44 48.39
C ARG A 74 17.11 -6.03 49.06
N SER A 75 16.43 -6.87 48.30
CA SER A 75 16.15 -8.29 48.60
C SER A 75 15.59 -8.73 49.96
N ARG A 76 14.49 -9.50 49.91
CA ARG A 76 14.37 -10.79 50.61
C ARG A 76 13.41 -11.74 49.86
N ALA A 77 13.60 -13.03 50.07
CA ALA A 77 12.70 -14.11 49.67
C ALA A 77 11.96 -14.63 50.94
N SER A 78 11.15 -15.70 50.97
CA SER A 78 11.00 -16.86 50.07
C SER A 78 9.65 -17.62 50.33
N ASP A 79 9.47 -18.75 49.64
CA ASP A 79 8.69 -19.95 50.03
C ASP A 79 7.16 -20.04 49.76
N ASP A 80 6.86 -20.81 48.69
CA ASP A 80 6.07 -22.06 48.65
C ASP A 80 4.53 -22.17 48.84
N VAL A 81 3.91 -22.69 47.75
CA VAL A 81 3.12 -23.95 47.65
C VAL A 81 1.57 -23.96 47.78
N THR A 82 0.98 -24.82 46.93
CA THR A 82 -0.41 -25.36 46.83
C THR A 82 -1.61 -24.43 46.56
N GLY A 83 -2.44 -24.87 45.60
CA GLY A 83 -3.80 -25.33 45.95
C GLY A 83 -4.98 -24.76 45.15
N ASP A 84 -5.53 -25.60 44.26
CA ASP A 84 -6.95 -25.79 43.91
C ASP A 84 -7.90 -24.62 43.55
N ASP A 85 -8.51 -24.73 42.37
CA ASP A 85 -9.84 -24.19 42.03
C ASP A 85 -10.92 -24.84 42.92
N PRO A 86 -11.99 -24.12 43.36
CA PRO A 86 -13.18 -24.06 42.51
C PRO A 86 -14.01 -22.76 42.59
N ALA A 87 -14.91 -22.59 41.61
CA ALA A 87 -15.81 -21.45 41.49
C ALA A 87 -17.01 -21.47 42.45
N SER A 88 -17.43 -20.28 42.91
CA SER A 88 -18.84 -19.92 43.04
C SER A 88 -19.02 -18.39 42.98
N ALA A 89 -20.23 -17.92 42.70
CA ALA A 89 -20.51 -16.50 42.49
C ALA A 89 -20.90 -15.78 43.78
N LEU A 90 -20.56 -14.49 43.88
CA LEU A 90 -21.22 -13.53 44.75
C LEU A 90 -21.37 -12.19 44.02
N SER A 91 -22.58 -11.65 44.03
CA SER A 91 -22.92 -10.37 43.41
C SER A 91 -23.18 -9.33 44.50
N THR A 92 -22.58 -8.16 44.34
CA THR A 92 -22.95 -6.94 45.08
C THR A 92 -22.79 -5.75 44.12
N ASP A 93 -23.85 -4.96 43.96
CA ASP A 93 -23.90 -3.87 43.01
C ASP A 93 -22.98 -2.69 43.40
N GLU A 94 -21.86 -2.52 42.68
CA GLU A 94 -21.27 -1.19 42.55
C GLU A 94 -21.94 -0.46 41.39
N VAL A 95 -22.62 0.64 41.71
CA VAL A 95 -23.28 1.51 40.72
C VAL A 95 -22.21 2.19 39.87
N ALA A 96 -21.91 1.59 38.72
CA ALA A 96 -21.00 2.14 37.74
C ALA A 96 -21.48 3.52 37.27
N LYS A 97 -20.78 4.57 37.70
CA LYS A 97 -20.94 5.92 37.16
C LYS A 97 -20.53 5.88 35.69
N THR A 98 -21.52 5.87 34.82
CA THR A 98 -21.36 5.97 33.37
C THR A 98 -21.12 7.44 33.01
N GLU A 99 -19.86 7.83 32.87
CA GLU A 99 -19.52 9.09 32.21
C GLU A 99 -19.89 9.01 30.72
N PRO A 100 -20.37 10.08 30.08
CA PRO A 100 -20.69 10.07 28.65
C PRO A 100 -19.39 10.06 27.82
N ASP A 101 -18.97 8.90 27.32
CA ASP A 101 -17.66 8.68 26.68
C ASP A 101 -17.52 9.28 25.24
N PHE A 102 -18.41 10.21 24.89
CA PHE A 102 -18.40 10.96 23.63
C PHE A 102 -18.84 12.42 23.87
N PRO A 103 -18.14 13.43 23.30
CA PRO A 103 -18.72 14.76 23.10
C PRO A 103 -19.88 14.67 22.08
N ASP A 104 -20.59 15.78 21.84
CA ASP A 104 -21.81 15.82 21.03
C ASP A 104 -21.62 15.26 19.61
N GLY A 105 -22.04 14.01 19.43
CA GLY A 105 -21.92 13.24 18.19
C GLY A 105 -20.73 12.25 18.18
N PRO A 106 -20.91 11.02 17.65
CA PRO A 106 -19.83 10.05 17.57
C PRO A 106 -18.73 10.54 16.59
N PRO A 107 -17.43 10.30 16.90
CA PRO A 107 -16.31 10.75 16.07
C PRO A 107 -16.45 10.17 14.66
N THR A 108 -16.37 11.02 13.63
CA THR A 108 -16.83 10.64 12.28
C THR A 108 -16.04 9.46 11.71
N VAL A 109 -14.71 9.62 11.61
CA VAL A 109 -13.72 8.62 11.17
C VAL A 109 -12.34 8.89 11.79
N TRP A 110 -11.60 7.84 12.15
CA TRP A 110 -10.19 7.94 12.57
C TRP A 110 -9.38 6.71 12.15
N ALA A 111 -8.06 6.71 12.35
CA ALA A 111 -7.18 5.56 12.07
C ALA A 111 -5.94 5.52 12.99
N MET A 112 -5.51 4.31 13.35
CA MET A 112 -4.23 4.06 14.05
C MET A 112 -3.02 4.09 13.10
N THR A 113 -3.20 3.75 11.81
CA THR A 113 -2.13 3.69 10.82
C THR A 113 -2.52 4.34 9.50
N ARG A 114 -1.51 4.85 8.78
CA ARG A 114 -1.66 5.49 7.47
C ARG A 114 -2.20 4.54 6.41
N SER A 115 -1.81 3.27 6.48
CA SER A 115 -2.35 2.21 5.63
C SER A 115 -3.80 1.88 5.99
N GLY A 116 -4.17 1.89 7.28
CA GLY A 116 -5.57 1.72 7.72
C GLY A 116 -6.50 2.74 7.07
N LEU A 117 -6.13 4.01 7.13
CA LEU A 117 -6.79 5.10 6.42
C LEU A 117 -6.84 4.85 4.90
N CYS A 118 -5.69 4.65 4.25
CA CYS A 118 -5.60 4.60 2.78
C CYS A 118 -6.19 3.34 2.12
N ASP A 119 -6.20 2.19 2.80
CA ASP A 119 -6.86 0.98 2.31
C ASP A 119 -8.39 1.08 2.47
N SER A 120 -8.90 1.78 3.49
CA SER A 120 -10.33 1.90 3.79
C SER A 120 -11.02 3.03 3.00
N GLN A 121 -10.38 4.20 2.87
CA GLN A 121 -11.04 5.41 2.38
C GLN A 121 -11.04 5.57 0.85
N LYS A 122 -12.19 5.89 0.27
CA LYS A 122 -12.27 6.40 -1.12
C LYS A 122 -11.67 7.81 -1.23
N LEU A 123 -11.89 8.65 -0.21
CA LEU A 123 -11.54 10.08 -0.19
C LEU A 123 -10.09 10.36 0.24
N TYR A 124 -9.34 9.37 0.73
CA TYR A 124 -7.93 9.55 1.10
C TYR A 124 -7.11 8.32 0.73
N ARG A 125 -6.20 8.42 -0.26
CA ARG A 125 -5.28 7.33 -0.62
C ARG A 125 -3.80 7.74 -0.72
N SER A 126 -3.44 8.92 -0.21
CA SER A 126 -2.08 9.46 -0.21
C SER A 126 -1.20 8.88 0.91
N HIS A 127 -0.65 7.69 0.72
CA HIS A 127 0.22 7.05 1.72
C HIS A 127 1.38 7.95 2.22
N ASN A 128 1.94 8.84 1.37
CA ASN A 128 3.12 9.67 1.71
C ASN A 128 2.92 11.20 1.58
N ALA A 129 1.82 11.68 0.99
CA ALA A 129 1.59 13.11 0.71
C ALA A 129 0.53 13.70 1.66
N GLY A 130 0.58 15.00 1.94
CA GLY A 130 -0.43 15.69 2.76
C GLY A 130 -1.79 15.80 2.07
N ALA A 131 -1.83 16.29 0.83
CA ALA A 131 -3.04 16.32 0.03
C ALA A 131 -3.30 14.95 -0.65
N TYR A 132 -4.58 14.66 -0.93
CA TYR A 132 -4.98 13.64 -1.90
C TYR A 132 -5.79 14.29 -3.01
N THR A 133 -5.26 14.19 -4.23
CA THR A 133 -5.87 14.66 -5.47
C THR A 133 -6.03 13.50 -6.45
N LYS A 134 -7.06 13.58 -7.29
CA LYS A 134 -7.30 12.65 -8.39
C LYS A 134 -7.91 13.45 -9.55
N ASP A 135 -7.41 13.23 -10.76
CA ASP A 135 -7.87 13.90 -11.99
C ASP A 135 -7.90 15.45 -11.83
N LYS A 136 -6.82 16.01 -11.26
CA LYS A 136 -6.65 17.41 -10.80
C LYS A 136 -7.61 17.92 -9.71
N LYS A 137 -8.69 17.22 -9.35
CA LYS A 137 -9.56 17.61 -8.22
C LYS A 137 -8.92 17.25 -6.87
N LEU A 138 -9.02 18.17 -5.90
CA LEU A 138 -8.72 17.93 -4.48
C LEU A 138 -9.91 17.25 -3.78
N PHE A 139 -9.62 16.27 -2.93
CA PHE A 139 -10.64 15.55 -2.14
C PHE A 139 -10.42 15.70 -0.63
N SER A 140 -9.17 15.81 -0.20
CA SER A 140 -8.85 15.88 1.23
C SER A 140 -7.44 16.44 1.50
N LEU A 141 -7.27 17.06 2.67
CA LEU A 141 -5.97 17.46 3.22
C LEU A 141 -5.66 16.71 4.52
N TYR A 142 -4.37 16.45 4.75
CA TYR A 142 -3.84 15.92 6.00
C TYR A 142 -2.82 16.90 6.58
N ILE A 143 -3.14 17.47 7.74
CA ILE A 143 -2.27 18.34 8.53
C ILE A 143 -1.66 17.54 9.69
N ASN A 144 -0.40 17.79 10.03
CA ASN A 144 0.35 17.09 11.08
C ASN A 144 1.52 17.98 11.54
N LYS A 145 2.57 17.43 12.17
CA LYS A 145 3.81 18.09 12.65
C LYS A 145 4.39 19.31 11.90
N TYR A 146 4.14 19.47 10.60
CA TYR A 146 4.66 20.57 9.80
C TYR A 146 3.60 21.65 9.58
N SER A 147 3.43 22.52 10.57
CA SER A 147 2.73 23.80 10.46
C SER A 147 3.75 24.90 10.14
N GLU A 148 3.43 25.83 9.24
CA GLU A 148 4.24 27.04 8.99
C GLU A 148 3.72 28.21 9.88
N PRO A 149 4.47 29.32 10.06
CA PRO A 149 3.98 30.49 10.80
C PRO A 149 2.62 30.98 10.29
N ARG A 150 1.73 31.36 11.22
CA ARG A 150 0.32 31.69 10.96
C ARG A 150 -0.48 30.57 10.27
N ASP A 151 -0.15 29.30 10.44
CA ASP A 151 -1.17 28.26 10.31
C ASP A 151 -2.08 28.33 11.55
N PHE A 152 -3.38 28.04 11.40
CA PHE A 152 -4.40 28.35 12.40
C PHE A 152 -5.58 27.36 12.35
N LEU A 153 -6.07 26.90 13.50
CA LEU A 153 -7.26 26.06 13.64
C LEU A 153 -8.22 26.72 14.65
N GLY A 154 -9.29 27.34 14.16
CA GLY A 154 -10.39 27.92 14.95
C GLY A 154 -11.66 27.07 14.88
N ARG A 155 -12.76 27.51 15.53
CA ARG A 155 -14.04 26.79 15.51
C ARG A 155 -14.56 26.59 14.09
N ALA A 156 -14.63 27.68 13.32
CA ALA A 156 -15.21 27.69 11.97
C ALA A 156 -14.20 27.68 10.81
N LYS A 157 -12.89 27.89 11.08
CA LYS A 157 -11.84 28.07 10.05
C LYS A 157 -10.61 27.21 10.29
N LEU A 158 -9.98 26.83 9.18
CA LEU A 158 -8.62 26.29 9.13
C LEU A 158 -7.79 27.10 8.14
N ILE A 159 -6.60 27.55 8.53
CA ILE A 159 -5.58 28.09 7.62
C ILE A 159 -4.34 27.18 7.69
N THR A 160 -3.86 26.70 6.54
CA THR A 160 -2.68 25.83 6.47
C THR A 160 -1.89 26.03 5.17
N CYS A 161 -0.70 25.43 5.07
CA CYS A 161 0.22 25.65 3.94
C CYS A 161 0.35 24.46 2.98
N ALA A 162 0.56 24.77 1.70
CA ALA A 162 0.80 23.78 0.65
C ALA A 162 2.11 23.02 0.89
N GLY A 163 2.02 21.69 0.97
CA GLY A 163 3.19 20.81 0.99
C GLY A 163 3.93 20.75 -0.36
N GLY A 164 5.15 20.24 -0.34
CA GLY A 164 6.05 20.25 -1.51
C GLY A 164 6.91 21.52 -1.57
N GLY A 165 7.56 21.77 -2.72
CA GLY A 165 8.49 22.90 -2.85
C GLY A 165 9.62 22.89 -1.80
N ARG A 166 10.10 21.70 -1.42
CA ARG A 166 11.20 21.50 -0.46
C ARG A 166 12.25 20.57 -1.06
N GLU A 167 13.51 20.94 -0.90
CA GLU A 167 14.68 20.18 -1.35
C GLU A 167 15.62 19.91 -0.17
N GLN A 168 16.37 18.81 -0.22
CA GLN A 168 17.29 18.45 0.86
C GLN A 168 18.66 19.09 0.61
N GLN A 169 19.08 19.99 1.49
CA GLN A 169 20.35 20.71 1.38
C GLN A 169 21.52 19.71 1.26
N ASP A 170 22.37 19.90 0.25
CA ASP A 170 23.51 19.01 -0.08
C ASP A 170 23.17 17.51 -0.20
N GLY A 171 21.90 17.18 -0.42
CA GLY A 171 21.38 15.81 -0.49
C GLY A 171 21.45 15.01 0.82
N LYS A 172 21.71 15.67 1.97
CA LYS A 172 21.81 15.03 3.30
C LYS A 172 21.38 15.91 4.48
N GLY A 173 21.37 17.23 4.33
CA GLY A 173 21.02 18.20 5.36
C GLY A 173 19.51 18.32 5.60
N PRO A 174 19.04 19.46 6.15
CA PRO A 174 17.61 19.71 6.34
C PRO A 174 16.86 19.86 5.01
N TRP A 175 15.53 19.75 5.08
CA TRP A 175 14.62 20.06 3.98
C TRP A 175 14.30 21.55 3.98
N VAL A 176 14.84 22.29 3.02
CA VAL A 176 14.68 23.75 2.87
C VAL A 176 13.67 24.01 1.75
N ARG A 177 12.84 25.06 1.88
CA ARG A 177 11.90 25.47 0.83
C ARG A 177 12.65 26.05 -0.38
N ASN A 178 12.17 25.76 -1.58
CA ASN A 178 12.58 26.45 -2.81
C ASN A 178 11.47 27.44 -3.25
N ASN A 179 11.80 28.38 -4.13
CA ASN A 179 10.85 29.39 -4.61
C ASN A 179 9.91 28.87 -5.72
N THR A 180 9.87 27.55 -5.95
CA THR A 180 9.09 26.93 -7.03
C THR A 180 7.66 26.68 -6.57
N LYS A 181 6.66 27.14 -7.34
CA LYS A 181 5.24 26.86 -7.07
C LYS A 181 5.03 25.34 -6.93
N PRO A 182 4.59 24.82 -5.76
CA PRO A 182 4.37 23.39 -5.60
C PRO A 182 3.26 22.90 -6.53
N THR A 183 3.48 21.76 -7.19
CA THR A 183 2.53 21.19 -8.19
C THR A 183 1.14 20.89 -7.65
N ILE A 184 0.99 20.80 -6.32
CA ILE A 184 -0.32 20.61 -5.68
C ILE A 184 -1.19 21.88 -5.71
N VAL A 185 -0.59 23.07 -5.85
CA VAL A 185 -1.30 24.36 -5.76
C VAL A 185 -2.30 24.52 -6.90
N GLU A 186 -2.00 24.05 -8.12
CA GLU A 186 -3.00 24.03 -9.22
C GLU A 186 -4.29 23.30 -8.83
N SER A 187 -4.16 22.20 -8.07
CA SER A 187 -5.31 21.39 -7.60
C SER A 187 -5.99 21.99 -6.38
N TRP A 188 -5.36 22.95 -5.70
CA TRP A 188 -5.97 23.76 -4.64
C TRP A 188 -6.73 24.93 -5.27
N GLU A 189 -6.11 25.64 -6.21
CA GLU A 189 -6.70 26.76 -6.95
C GLU A 189 -7.97 26.32 -7.71
N ALA A 190 -7.94 25.14 -8.32
CA ALA A 190 -9.10 24.51 -8.96
C ALA A 190 -10.11 23.88 -7.97
N ALA A 191 -9.94 24.08 -6.66
CA ALA A 191 -10.80 23.55 -5.61
C ALA A 191 -11.41 24.63 -4.70
N VAL A 192 -11.14 25.92 -4.95
CA VAL A 192 -11.90 27.04 -4.36
C VAL A 192 -13.39 26.84 -4.63
N ASP A 193 -14.23 27.18 -3.66
CA ASP A 193 -15.68 26.94 -3.66
C ASP A 193 -16.08 25.46 -3.78
N THR A 194 -15.19 24.52 -3.39
CA THR A 194 -15.51 23.08 -3.35
C THR A 194 -15.23 22.44 -1.98
N PRO A 195 -15.99 21.39 -1.61
CA PRO A 195 -15.82 20.70 -0.33
C PRO A 195 -14.65 19.70 -0.34
N VAL A 196 -13.85 19.76 0.72
CA VAL A 196 -12.62 19.01 0.94
C VAL A 196 -12.61 18.48 2.38
N VAL A 197 -12.28 17.20 2.58
CA VAL A 197 -12.22 16.61 3.93
C VAL A 197 -10.88 16.94 4.61
N ILE A 198 -10.94 17.37 5.87
CA ILE A 198 -9.74 17.63 6.68
C ILE A 198 -9.46 16.45 7.61
N ILE A 199 -8.21 16.00 7.61
CA ILE A 199 -7.67 15.04 8.57
C ILE A 199 -6.55 15.70 9.37
N ILE A 200 -6.66 15.69 10.70
CA ILE A 200 -5.55 16.04 11.60
C ILE A 200 -4.75 14.78 11.98
N GLY A 201 -3.43 14.91 12.05
CA GLY A 201 -2.53 13.91 12.60
C GLY A 201 -2.13 14.24 14.04
N LYS A 202 -1.85 13.20 14.82
CA LYS A 202 -1.56 13.32 16.26
C LYS A 202 -0.30 14.11 16.62
N ASP A 203 0.54 14.42 15.64
CA ASP A 203 1.76 15.21 15.84
C ASP A 203 1.54 16.70 15.49
N HIS A 204 0.32 17.13 15.10
CA HIS A 204 -0.03 18.54 14.89
C HIS A 204 -0.03 19.30 16.22
N PRO A 205 0.46 20.57 16.29
CA PRO A 205 0.49 21.34 17.53
C PRO A 205 -0.86 21.38 18.27
N ASP A 206 -1.95 21.68 17.55
CA ASP A 206 -3.29 21.83 18.14
C ASP A 206 -4.00 20.50 18.46
N PHE A 207 -3.41 19.33 18.15
CA PHE A 207 -4.09 18.05 18.37
C PHE A 207 -4.42 17.80 19.85
N ALA A 208 -3.58 18.31 20.76
CA ALA A 208 -3.81 18.24 22.21
C ALA A 208 -4.90 19.21 22.72
N ASN A 209 -5.35 20.17 21.89
CA ASN A 209 -6.36 21.18 22.23
C ASN A 209 -7.78 20.75 21.80
N LEU A 210 -7.92 19.54 21.25
CA LEU A 210 -9.18 18.96 20.77
C LEU A 210 -9.87 18.11 21.86
N ILE A 211 -11.20 18.15 21.93
CA ILE A 211 -11.96 17.16 22.68
C ILE A 211 -12.07 15.90 21.81
N LEU A 212 -11.35 14.85 22.20
CA LEU A 212 -11.36 13.56 21.52
C LEU A 212 -11.83 12.46 22.48
N PRO A 213 -12.75 11.56 22.06
CA PRO A 213 -13.10 10.35 22.80
C PRO A 213 -11.87 9.53 23.17
N LYS A 214 -11.94 8.78 24.27
CA LYS A 214 -10.81 8.06 24.86
C LYS A 214 -9.99 7.26 23.83
N ASP A 215 -10.61 6.35 23.10
CA ASP A 215 -9.97 5.56 22.04
C ASP A 215 -9.28 6.43 20.97
N VAL A 216 -9.91 7.54 20.58
CA VAL A 216 -9.41 8.43 19.51
C VAL A 216 -8.20 9.23 19.98
N ARG A 217 -8.20 9.69 21.24
CA ARG A 217 -7.06 10.37 21.87
C ARG A 217 -5.90 9.40 22.11
N ASP A 218 -6.19 8.23 22.65
CA ASP A 218 -5.18 7.30 23.15
C ASP A 218 -4.57 6.43 22.02
N HIS A 219 -5.29 6.24 20.91
CA HIS A 219 -4.87 5.37 19.79
C HIS A 219 -4.95 6.02 18.40
N GLY A 220 -5.62 7.17 18.24
CA GLY A 220 -5.74 7.86 16.96
C GLY A 220 -4.44 8.50 16.51
N ALA A 221 -3.98 8.15 15.30
CA ALA A 221 -2.86 8.79 14.63
C ALA A 221 -3.30 9.72 13.48
N PHE A 222 -4.51 9.49 12.97
CA PHE A 222 -5.16 10.25 11.90
C PHE A 222 -6.65 10.37 12.29
N VAL A 223 -7.21 11.58 12.34
CA VAL A 223 -8.59 11.84 12.76
C VAL A 223 -9.22 12.78 11.74
N GLU A 224 -10.36 12.40 11.14
CA GLU A 224 -11.17 13.30 10.33
C GLU A 224 -11.74 14.40 11.24
N LEU A 225 -11.54 15.67 10.92
CA LEU A 225 -12.18 16.76 11.65
C LEU A 225 -13.61 16.95 11.15
N ALA A 226 -13.73 17.39 9.90
CA ALA A 226 -14.98 17.56 9.17
C ALA A 226 -14.69 17.72 7.66
N THR A 227 -15.75 17.92 6.89
CA THR A 227 -15.68 18.49 5.54
C THR A 227 -15.70 20.02 5.63
N PHE A 228 -14.82 20.67 4.87
CA PHE A 228 -14.68 22.12 4.81
C PHE A 228 -14.75 22.61 3.35
N MET A 229 -15.27 23.81 3.12
CA MET A 229 -15.17 24.51 1.84
C MET A 229 -13.84 25.27 1.75
N VAL A 230 -13.14 25.17 0.62
CA VAL A 230 -11.96 26.01 0.34
C VAL A 230 -12.43 27.43 -0.02
N THR A 231 -12.15 28.41 0.83
CA THR A 231 -12.64 29.79 0.66
C THR A 231 -11.63 30.71 -0.04
N LYS A 232 -10.33 30.54 0.23
CA LYS A 232 -9.29 31.42 -0.33
C LYS A 232 -7.94 30.73 -0.38
N ILE A 233 -7.15 31.04 -1.42
CA ILE A 233 -5.75 30.64 -1.56
C ILE A 233 -4.95 31.90 -1.89
N TRP A 234 -3.78 32.05 -1.28
CA TRP A 234 -2.88 33.17 -1.53
C TRP A 234 -1.41 32.76 -1.34
N LYS A 235 -0.52 33.63 -1.78
CA LYS A 235 0.92 33.50 -1.56
C LYS A 235 1.34 34.41 -0.41
N GLU A 236 2.27 33.96 0.44
CA GLU A 236 2.64 34.67 1.66
C GLU A 236 4.15 34.52 1.94
N MET A 237 4.77 35.50 2.61
CA MET A 237 6.13 35.35 3.15
C MET A 237 6.06 34.92 4.60
N VAL A 238 6.73 33.82 4.95
CA VAL A 238 6.89 33.34 6.34
C VAL A 238 8.36 33.30 6.74
N LYS A 239 8.63 33.42 8.05
CA LYS A 239 9.94 33.09 8.64
C LYS A 239 9.74 32.29 9.92
N PRO A 240 9.85 30.95 9.88
CA PRO A 240 9.96 30.15 11.09
C PRO A 240 11.27 30.50 11.82
N GLU A 241 11.26 30.48 13.16
CA GLU A 241 12.41 30.80 14.02
C GLU A 241 13.70 30.04 13.62
N SER A 242 13.54 28.77 13.21
CA SER A 242 14.64 27.89 12.77
C SER A 242 15.23 28.21 11.39
N VAL A 243 14.75 29.26 10.69
CA VAL A 243 15.19 29.62 9.34
C VAL A 243 15.67 31.06 9.27
N ARG A 244 16.87 31.26 8.71
CA ARG A 244 17.58 32.55 8.72
C ARG A 244 16.88 33.63 7.90
N GLU A 245 16.44 33.28 6.69
CA GLU A 245 15.79 34.18 5.74
C GLU A 245 14.29 33.85 5.59
N PRO A 246 13.42 34.85 5.36
CA PRO A 246 12.01 34.61 5.06
C PRO A 246 11.85 33.98 3.67
N TYR A 247 10.83 33.15 3.48
CA TYR A 247 10.57 32.46 2.22
C TYR A 247 9.09 32.41 1.87
N GLN A 248 8.80 32.09 0.60
CA GLN A 248 7.45 32.05 0.06
C GLN A 248 6.73 30.73 0.38
N VAL A 249 5.48 30.82 0.85
CA VAL A 249 4.55 29.70 0.97
C VAL A 249 3.24 30.01 0.25
N TRP A 250 2.46 28.97 0.01
CA TRP A 250 1.08 29.07 -0.45
C TRP A 250 0.16 28.67 0.68
N LYS A 251 -0.71 29.58 1.10
CA LYS A 251 -1.70 29.40 2.15
C LYS A 251 -3.03 29.00 1.53
N VAL A 252 -3.80 28.21 2.27
CA VAL A 252 -5.23 27.96 2.01
C VAL A 252 -6.01 28.28 3.28
N MET A 253 -7.11 29.02 3.13
CA MET A 253 -8.18 29.12 4.13
C MET A 253 -9.31 28.19 3.72
N LEU A 254 -9.78 27.40 4.68
CA LEU A 254 -11.01 26.63 4.59
C LEU A 254 -11.97 27.00 5.71
N GLN A 255 -13.26 26.83 5.44
CA GLN A 255 -14.35 27.04 6.39
C GLN A 255 -15.14 25.75 6.57
N ILE A 256 -15.53 25.39 7.79
CA ILE A 256 -16.37 24.22 8.02
C ILE A 256 -17.73 24.37 7.30
N MET A 257 -18.28 23.27 6.80
CA MET A 257 -19.53 23.25 6.02
C MET A 257 -20.73 23.89 6.72
N ASP A 258 -20.82 23.71 8.04
CA ASP A 258 -21.81 24.35 8.91
C ASP A 258 -21.04 25.10 10.02
N PRO A 259 -20.87 26.43 9.91
CA PRO A 259 -20.15 27.23 10.88
C PRO A 259 -20.98 27.63 12.10
N ALA A 260 -22.30 27.41 12.08
CA ALA A 260 -23.16 27.68 13.24
C ALA A 260 -23.05 26.54 14.25
N SER A 261 -23.15 25.29 13.76
CA SER A 261 -22.96 24.09 14.59
C SER A 261 -21.59 24.08 15.27
N LYS A 262 -21.56 23.62 16.52
CA LYS A 262 -20.32 23.34 17.25
C LYS A 262 -19.65 22.09 16.64
N PRO A 263 -18.37 22.13 16.22
CA PRO A 263 -17.67 20.94 15.75
C PRO A 263 -17.49 19.93 16.90
N TRP A 264 -17.71 18.65 16.64
CA TRP A 264 -17.66 17.57 17.66
C TRP A 264 -16.33 17.47 18.42
N TYR A 265 -15.25 17.97 17.83
CA TYR A 265 -13.89 17.99 18.39
C TYR A 265 -13.54 19.28 19.16
N TRP A 266 -14.44 20.27 19.22
CA TRP A 266 -14.12 21.62 19.70
C TRP A 266 -14.35 21.80 21.21
N LYS A 267 -13.46 22.58 21.85
CA LYS A 267 -13.59 22.98 23.26
C LYS A 267 -13.96 24.45 23.36
N ASP A 268 -15.03 24.76 24.10
CA ASP A 268 -15.55 26.13 24.21
C ASP A 268 -14.58 27.05 25.00
N ASP A 269 -13.86 26.49 25.97
CA ASP A 269 -12.74 27.13 26.70
C ASP A 269 -11.52 27.50 25.84
N ASN A 270 -11.47 27.18 24.54
CA ASN A 270 -10.32 27.53 23.70
C ASN A 270 -10.29 29.05 23.48
N GLN A 271 -9.56 29.75 24.35
CA GLN A 271 -9.52 31.22 24.56
C GLN A 271 -9.19 32.09 23.33
N HIS A 272 -8.97 31.50 22.15
CA HIS A 272 -8.81 32.19 20.89
C HIS A 272 -10.14 32.62 20.23
N ASP A 273 -11.28 32.04 20.61
CA ASP A 273 -12.58 32.21 19.92
C ASP A 273 -13.68 32.86 20.79
N ALA A 274 -13.28 33.60 21.83
CA ALA A 274 -14.17 34.25 22.80
C ALA A 274 -14.90 35.50 22.25
N THR A 275 -15.66 35.35 21.17
CA THR A 275 -16.50 36.41 20.57
C THR A 275 -17.85 35.95 19.98
N LEU A 276 -18.12 34.64 19.84
CA LEU A 276 -19.33 34.16 19.15
C LEU A 276 -20.56 33.91 20.06
N ASP A 277 -20.39 33.81 21.38
CA ASP A 277 -21.43 33.28 22.30
C ASP A 277 -22.29 34.36 23.00
N ASN A 278 -21.86 35.63 22.99
CA ASN A 278 -22.46 36.71 23.80
C ASN A 278 -23.38 37.67 23.00
N SER A 279 -24.14 37.17 22.02
CA SER A 279 -24.98 38.03 21.15
C SER A 279 -26.44 37.59 20.96
N LEU A 280 -26.92 36.54 21.64
CA LEU A 280 -28.28 36.01 21.44
C LEU A 280 -29.16 35.93 22.70
N ASP A 281 -28.60 35.94 23.92
CA ASP A 281 -29.37 35.84 25.17
C ASP A 281 -28.89 36.83 26.25
N GLU A 282 -29.28 38.11 26.15
CA GLU A 282 -29.82 38.92 27.27
C GLU A 282 -30.10 40.38 26.85
N GLU A 283 -31.17 40.62 26.08
CA GLU A 283 -31.88 41.91 26.19
C GLU A 283 -33.38 41.75 25.90
N LYS A 284 -34.23 41.99 26.92
CA LYS A 284 -35.69 41.92 26.80
C LYS A 284 -36.35 43.12 27.49
N ASN A 285 -36.89 43.99 26.65
CA ASN A 285 -37.80 45.11 26.96
C ASN A 285 -37.09 46.37 27.52
N ALA A 286 -37.36 47.59 27.03
CA ALA A 286 -38.33 48.00 25.99
C ALA A 286 -37.96 49.31 25.30
N ASN A 287 -38.49 49.48 24.08
CA ASN A 287 -38.44 50.68 23.22
C ASN A 287 -37.01 51.01 22.72
N ASP A 288 -36.70 51.01 21.43
CA ASP A 288 -37.47 51.69 20.37
C ASP A 288 -37.69 50.82 19.10
N SER A 289 -38.20 51.41 18.01
CA SER A 289 -38.50 50.73 16.75
C SER A 289 -37.44 50.88 15.65
N ASP A 290 -37.39 49.84 14.79
CA ASP A 290 -37.00 49.83 13.37
C ASP A 290 -35.56 49.40 12.97
N ASP A 291 -35.52 48.62 11.88
CA ASP A 291 -34.40 48.13 11.05
C ASP A 291 -33.03 47.73 11.69
N THR A 292 -32.96 46.57 12.35
CA THR A 292 -31.69 45.87 12.61
C THR A 292 -31.36 44.87 11.49
N GLN A 293 -30.70 45.35 10.43
CA GLN A 293 -30.12 44.47 9.39
C GLN A 293 -28.96 43.65 9.98
N GLU A 294 -28.89 42.35 9.67
CA GLU A 294 -27.74 41.52 10.01
C GLU A 294 -26.49 42.05 9.29
N THR A 295 -25.57 42.69 10.02
CA THR A 295 -24.34 43.24 9.44
C THR A 295 -23.39 42.13 9.02
N ILE A 296 -23.49 41.74 7.75
CA ILE A 296 -22.49 40.92 7.07
C ILE A 296 -21.13 41.61 7.23
N ASN A 297 -20.16 40.91 7.83
CA ASN A 297 -18.78 41.41 7.96
C ASN A 297 -18.10 41.47 6.58
N VAL A 298 -18.32 42.58 5.88
CA VAL A 298 -17.65 42.91 4.61
C VAL A 298 -16.18 43.19 4.90
N LEU A 299 -15.29 42.42 4.27
CA LEU A 299 -13.85 42.64 4.38
C LEU A 299 -13.45 43.90 3.61
N GLU A 300 -12.66 44.78 4.22
CA GLU A 300 -12.05 45.92 3.55
C GLU A 300 -11.09 45.45 2.44
N GLU A 301 -11.53 45.57 1.19
CA GLU A 301 -10.71 45.26 0.02
C GLU A 301 -9.97 46.49 -0.53
N THR A 302 -8.78 46.27 -1.09
CA THR A 302 -7.94 47.29 -1.71
C THR A 302 -7.32 46.75 -2.99
N SER A 303 -7.12 47.62 -3.99
CA SER A 303 -6.53 47.26 -5.29
C SER A 303 -5.02 47.51 -5.33
N CYS A 304 -4.25 46.53 -5.79
CA CYS A 304 -2.82 46.69 -6.05
C CYS A 304 -2.58 47.65 -7.22
N THR A 305 -1.82 48.73 -6.98
CA THR A 305 -1.38 49.68 -8.01
C THR A 305 -0.48 49.06 -9.09
N SER A 306 0.18 47.94 -8.82
CA SER A 306 1.14 47.31 -9.75
C SER A 306 0.57 46.15 -10.58
N CYS A 307 -0.41 45.39 -10.09
CA CYS A 307 -1.02 44.28 -10.84
C CYS A 307 -2.53 44.42 -11.06
N GLY A 308 -3.16 45.48 -10.53
CA GLY A 308 -4.60 45.74 -10.66
C GLY A 308 -5.51 44.80 -9.86
N LYS A 309 -4.96 43.80 -9.17
CA LYS A 309 -5.73 42.82 -8.40
C LYS A 309 -6.24 43.41 -7.09
N VAL A 310 -7.50 43.09 -6.78
CA VAL A 310 -8.18 43.45 -5.54
C VAL A 310 -8.01 42.32 -4.52
N GLY A 311 -7.91 42.66 -3.23
CA GLY A 311 -8.00 41.69 -2.14
C GLY A 311 -8.14 42.34 -0.76
N PRO A 312 -8.53 41.56 0.27
CA PRO A 312 -8.83 42.08 1.60
C PRO A 312 -7.57 42.40 2.43
N LYS A 313 -7.68 43.30 3.41
CA LYS A 313 -6.65 43.51 4.44
C LYS A 313 -6.64 42.32 5.42
N ILE A 314 -5.73 41.37 5.21
CA ILE A 314 -5.73 40.11 6.00
C ILE A 314 -5.02 40.19 7.37
N PHE A 315 -4.25 41.24 7.66
CA PHE A 315 -3.48 41.41 8.91
C PHE A 315 -4.03 42.60 9.72
N ASP A 316 -4.11 42.48 11.06
CA ASP A 316 -4.53 43.63 11.90
C ASP A 316 -3.37 44.60 12.13
N ASN A 317 -2.22 44.07 12.56
CA ASN A 317 -1.02 44.82 12.97
C ASN A 317 -0.05 45.16 11.83
N ALA A 318 -0.56 45.31 10.60
CA ALA A 318 0.22 45.80 9.47
C ALA A 318 -0.67 46.57 8.46
N PRO A 319 -0.08 47.37 7.56
CA PRO A 319 -0.76 47.89 6.38
C PRO A 319 -1.19 46.77 5.42
N TRP A 320 -2.11 47.10 4.50
CA TRP A 320 -2.48 46.21 3.40
C TRP A 320 -1.26 45.93 2.49
N VAL A 321 -1.12 44.70 2.02
CA VAL A 321 -0.06 44.27 1.09
C VAL A 321 -0.62 43.37 -0.02
N CYS A 322 0.01 43.39 -1.20
CA CYS A 322 -0.38 42.53 -2.30
C CYS A 322 0.10 41.08 -2.08
N LEU A 323 -0.80 40.11 -2.28
CA LEU A 323 -0.57 38.67 -2.07
C LEU A 323 -0.58 37.84 -3.38
N GLU A 324 -0.71 38.50 -4.52
CA GLU A 324 -0.76 37.90 -5.86
C GLU A 324 0.61 37.36 -6.31
N ASP A 325 0.62 36.19 -6.97
CA ASP A 325 1.86 35.59 -7.45
C ASP A 325 2.45 36.37 -8.64
N GLY A 326 3.78 36.50 -8.68
CA GLY A 326 4.50 37.28 -9.69
C GLY A 326 4.31 38.81 -9.62
N CYS A 327 3.54 39.34 -8.66
CA CYS A 327 3.41 40.80 -8.48
C CYS A 327 4.73 41.43 -8.01
N LYS A 328 5.05 42.64 -8.50
CA LYS A 328 6.25 43.39 -8.08
C LYS A 328 6.13 43.94 -6.67
N GLU A 329 4.94 44.34 -6.25
CA GLU A 329 4.61 44.80 -4.88
C GLU A 329 4.22 43.63 -3.96
N PHE A 330 4.53 42.39 -4.34
CA PHE A 330 4.23 41.21 -3.52
C PHE A 330 4.86 41.35 -2.13
N PHE A 331 4.00 41.26 -1.11
CA PHE A 331 4.33 41.34 0.31
C PHE A 331 5.16 42.58 0.71
N GLN A 332 4.93 43.73 0.04
CA GLN A 332 5.67 44.97 0.28
C GLN A 332 4.81 46.12 0.80
N VAL A 333 5.41 46.95 1.65
CA VAL A 333 4.90 48.25 2.11
C VAL A 333 5.94 49.30 1.75
N ALA A 334 5.53 50.35 1.02
CA ALA A 334 6.41 51.45 0.60
C ALA A 334 7.76 50.97 -0.02
N GLY A 335 7.70 49.99 -0.93
CA GLY A 335 8.87 49.41 -1.61
C GLY A 335 9.80 48.56 -0.73
N ASN A 336 9.41 48.26 0.52
CA ASN A 336 10.17 47.42 1.45
C ASN A 336 9.38 46.14 1.78
N MET A 337 10.06 45.01 1.90
CA MET A 337 9.44 43.74 2.28
C MET A 337 8.80 43.85 3.67
N LEU A 338 7.52 43.47 3.79
CA LEU A 338 6.80 43.52 5.06
C LEU A 338 7.48 42.61 6.10
N SER A 339 7.74 43.19 7.27
CA SER A 339 8.32 42.51 8.42
C SER A 339 7.41 41.39 8.93
N GLN A 340 8.00 40.36 9.54
CA GLN A 340 7.26 39.31 10.24
C GLN A 340 6.86 39.73 11.68
N ILE A 341 7.31 40.91 12.10
CA ILE A 341 6.86 41.66 13.27
C ILE A 341 6.07 42.87 12.76
N GLY A 342 4.83 43.05 13.22
CA GLY A 342 3.95 44.15 12.82
C GLY A 342 4.21 45.46 13.57
N ASP A 343 3.38 46.47 13.27
CA ASP A 343 3.48 47.85 13.77
C ASP A 343 3.37 47.95 15.30
N ASP A 344 2.75 46.96 15.95
CA ASP A 344 2.62 46.86 17.42
C ASP A 344 3.80 46.14 18.10
N ASN A 345 4.90 45.90 17.37
CA ASN A 345 6.10 45.15 17.79
C ASN A 345 5.82 43.69 18.22
N LYS A 346 4.70 43.10 17.80
CA LYS A 346 4.39 41.67 17.98
C LYS A 346 4.46 40.93 16.64
N GLU A 347 4.44 39.61 16.67
CA GLU A 347 4.37 38.81 15.45
C GLU A 347 3.18 39.23 14.56
N LEU A 348 3.42 39.25 13.25
CA LEU A 348 2.40 39.50 12.24
C LEU A 348 1.32 38.42 12.33
N ARG A 349 0.06 38.83 12.45
CA ARG A 349 -1.10 37.94 12.69
C ARG A 349 -2.30 38.36 11.85
N TYR A 350 -3.25 37.45 11.66
CA TYR A 350 -4.45 37.74 10.87
C TYR A 350 -5.43 38.67 11.61
N SER A 351 -6.14 39.51 10.88
CA SER A 351 -7.24 40.32 11.42
C SER A 351 -8.42 39.45 11.83
N LYS A 352 -9.12 39.83 12.92
CA LYS A 352 -10.32 39.14 13.39
C LYS A 352 -11.38 39.03 12.30
N ASP A 353 -11.56 40.07 11.52
CA ASP A 353 -12.57 40.12 10.45
C ASP A 353 -12.27 39.09 9.35
N PHE A 354 -10.99 38.96 8.95
CA PHE A 354 -10.55 37.93 7.99
C PHE A 354 -10.76 36.50 8.50
N ILE A 355 -10.60 36.24 9.80
CA ILE A 355 -10.90 34.93 10.39
C ILE A 355 -12.41 34.71 10.52
N ASN A 356 -13.15 35.71 10.99
CA ASN A 356 -14.57 35.58 11.33
C ASN A 356 -15.52 35.77 10.14
N HIS A 357 -15.03 36.26 8.99
CA HIS A 357 -15.82 36.41 7.76
C HIS A 357 -16.33 35.05 7.26
N ILE A 358 -17.64 34.82 7.34
CA ILE A 358 -18.29 33.61 6.86
C ILE A 358 -18.71 33.78 5.40
N THR A 359 -18.30 32.83 4.55
CA THR A 359 -18.79 32.68 3.18
C THR A 359 -20.00 31.74 3.20
N THR A 360 -21.16 32.20 2.72
CA THR A 360 -22.36 31.38 2.57
C THR A 360 -22.34 30.59 1.26
N TYR A 361 -22.91 29.39 1.26
CA TYR A 361 -22.98 28.52 0.10
C TYR A 361 -24.37 27.87 0.01
N GLU A 362 -25.10 28.16 -1.05
CA GLU A 362 -26.42 27.57 -1.29
C GLU A 362 -26.33 26.29 -2.14
N ASN A 363 -27.34 25.42 -2.03
CA ASN A 363 -27.58 24.30 -2.95
C ASN A 363 -26.40 23.31 -3.12
N LEU A 364 -25.56 23.14 -2.10
CA LEU A 364 -24.40 22.23 -2.13
C LEU A 364 -24.82 20.75 -2.19
N LEU A 365 -24.81 20.19 -3.40
CA LEU A 365 -25.04 18.76 -3.65
C LEU A 365 -23.74 17.94 -3.58
N ASN A 366 -23.86 16.67 -3.19
CA ASN A 366 -22.77 15.68 -3.16
C ASN A 366 -21.62 16.01 -2.19
N ILE A 367 -21.95 16.46 -0.97
CA ILE A 367 -20.98 16.68 0.10
C ILE A 367 -20.23 15.36 0.40
N PRO A 368 -18.88 15.33 0.35
CA PRO A 368 -18.10 14.13 0.64
C PRO A 368 -18.12 13.79 2.13
N THR A 369 -18.14 12.49 2.45
CA THR A 369 -18.01 11.95 3.82
C THR A 369 -17.12 10.71 3.82
N MET A 370 -16.23 10.57 4.81
CA MET A 370 -15.38 9.39 4.97
C MET A 370 -16.11 8.21 5.62
N PHE A 371 -17.27 8.38 6.26
CA PHE A 371 -17.91 7.25 6.94
C PHE A 371 -18.58 6.28 5.93
N GLN A 372 -17.78 5.36 5.42
CA GLN A 372 -18.19 4.25 4.56
C GLN A 372 -17.86 2.95 5.32
N PRO A 373 -18.85 2.33 5.99
CA PRO A 373 -18.58 1.27 6.96
C PRO A 373 -18.07 -0.02 6.30
N LEU A 374 -18.58 -0.36 5.13
CA LEU A 374 -18.09 -1.45 4.30
C LEU A 374 -17.88 -0.95 2.85
N PRO A 375 -16.98 -1.56 2.08
CA PRO A 375 -16.93 -1.39 0.63
C PRO A 375 -18.29 -1.61 -0.01
N GLU A 376 -18.75 -0.61 -0.76
CA GLU A 376 -20.01 -0.54 -1.52
C GLU A 376 -20.35 -1.84 -2.29
N ALA A 377 -19.36 -2.42 -2.99
CA ALA A 377 -19.52 -3.67 -3.73
C ALA A 377 -19.69 -4.96 -2.87
N LEU A 378 -19.55 -4.88 -1.53
CA LEU A 378 -20.02 -5.92 -0.60
C LEU A 378 -21.50 -5.75 -0.22
N ILE A 379 -22.06 -4.54 -0.42
CA ILE A 379 -23.42 -4.16 -0.01
C ILE A 379 -24.39 -4.32 -1.18
N GLU A 380 -24.01 -3.87 -2.38
CA GLU A 380 -24.89 -3.84 -3.56
C GLU A 380 -25.25 -5.24 -4.09
N GLY A 381 -24.32 -6.20 -3.97
CA GLY A 381 -24.45 -7.55 -4.55
C GLY A 381 -24.22 -7.59 -6.07
N GLY A 382 -23.55 -8.64 -6.55
CA GLY A 382 -23.27 -8.83 -7.97
C GLY A 382 -22.44 -10.09 -8.23
N GLU A 383 -22.01 -10.32 -9.48
CA GLU A 383 -21.21 -11.50 -9.88
C GLU A 383 -19.74 -11.50 -9.35
N ASN A 384 -19.46 -10.75 -8.29
CA ASN A 384 -18.14 -10.68 -7.66
C ASN A 384 -17.89 -11.92 -6.81
N TYR A 385 -16.73 -12.54 -6.94
CA TYR A 385 -16.32 -13.72 -6.18
C TYR A 385 -15.57 -13.37 -4.89
N GLY A 386 -15.34 -12.09 -4.59
CA GLY A 386 -14.70 -11.65 -3.35
C GLY A 386 -13.20 -11.38 -3.46
N THR A 387 -12.60 -11.46 -4.65
CA THR A 387 -11.17 -11.19 -4.91
C THR A 387 -10.92 -10.04 -5.88
N GLU A 388 -11.97 -9.40 -6.37
CA GLU A 388 -11.94 -8.25 -7.28
C GLU A 388 -11.33 -7.01 -6.61
N LYS A 389 -10.78 -6.11 -7.44
CA LYS A 389 -10.11 -4.86 -7.03
C LYS A 389 -11.00 -3.94 -6.20
N ALA A 390 -12.31 -3.96 -6.41
CA ALA A 390 -13.29 -3.22 -5.60
C ALA A 390 -13.39 -3.75 -4.15
N LEU A 391 -13.27 -5.08 -3.98
CA LEU A 391 -13.44 -5.78 -2.69
C LEU A 391 -12.13 -5.91 -1.89
N ARG A 392 -11.02 -5.53 -2.51
CA ARG A 392 -9.67 -5.41 -1.93
C ARG A 392 -9.59 -4.46 -0.72
N GLY A 393 -10.49 -3.47 -0.63
CA GLY A 393 -10.45 -2.41 0.38
C GLY A 393 -10.53 -2.90 1.84
N GLY A 394 -10.12 -2.01 2.74
CA GLY A 394 -10.37 -2.13 4.19
C GLY A 394 -11.80 -1.77 4.56
N MET A 395 -12.03 -1.41 5.83
CA MET A 395 -13.33 -0.96 6.33
C MET A 395 -13.20 0.19 7.33
N THR A 396 -14.23 1.01 7.43
CA THR A 396 -14.40 1.95 8.54
C THR A 396 -15.25 1.25 9.60
N CYS A 397 -14.71 0.94 10.79
CA CYS A 397 -15.44 0.10 11.73
C CYS A 397 -16.83 0.68 12.07
N PRO A 398 -17.94 -0.05 11.87
CA PRO A 398 -19.28 0.49 12.15
C PRO A 398 -19.53 0.76 13.63
N LYS A 399 -18.81 0.05 14.53
CA LYS A 399 -18.84 0.30 15.99
C LYS A 399 -17.99 1.53 16.39
N CYS A 400 -16.67 1.43 16.28
CA CYS A 400 -15.75 2.46 16.83
C CYS A 400 -15.20 3.46 15.80
N ARG A 401 -15.64 3.43 14.54
CA ARG A 401 -15.26 4.37 13.45
C ARG A 401 -13.77 4.36 13.02
N CYS A 402 -12.98 3.43 13.55
CA CYS A 402 -11.58 3.23 13.16
C CYS A 402 -11.43 2.57 11.77
N CYS A 403 -10.72 3.22 10.86
CA CYS A 403 -10.31 2.71 9.54
C CYS A 403 -9.27 1.59 9.69
N THR A 404 -9.63 0.37 9.27
CA THR A 404 -8.77 -0.81 9.34
C THR A 404 -8.51 -1.41 7.96
N SER A 405 -7.23 -1.56 7.60
CA SER A 405 -6.81 -2.29 6.40
C SER A 405 -7.34 -3.72 6.43
N ARG A 406 -7.81 -4.25 5.29
CA ARG A 406 -8.09 -5.69 5.15
C ARG A 406 -6.79 -6.46 5.36
N LYS A 407 -6.63 -7.09 6.53
CA LYS A 407 -5.48 -7.93 6.88
C LYS A 407 -5.70 -9.40 6.53
N TYR A 408 -6.89 -9.92 6.81
CA TYR A 408 -7.23 -11.34 6.62
C TYR A 408 -7.89 -11.58 5.26
N TRP A 409 -7.67 -12.77 4.69
CA TRP A 409 -8.26 -13.16 3.41
C TRP A 409 -9.77 -13.36 3.51
N ASP A 410 -10.22 -13.93 4.63
CA ASP A 410 -11.57 -14.41 4.90
C ASP A 410 -12.49 -13.37 5.56
N ARG A 411 -11.96 -12.29 6.15
CA ARG A 411 -12.78 -11.32 6.88
C ARG A 411 -12.14 -9.94 7.01
N LEU A 412 -12.98 -8.99 7.38
CA LEU A 412 -12.59 -7.65 7.81
C LEU A 412 -12.64 -7.61 9.33
N ALA A 413 -11.50 -7.45 10.00
CA ALA A 413 -11.39 -7.38 11.46
C ALA A 413 -10.87 -6.00 11.86
N CYS A 414 -11.48 -5.36 12.86
CA CYS A 414 -11.11 -4.03 13.33
C CYS A 414 -9.88 -4.08 14.23
N CYS A 415 -8.93 -3.18 14.01
CA CYS A 415 -7.69 -3.12 14.80
C CYS A 415 -7.85 -2.48 16.20
N ASN A 416 -9.06 -2.04 16.55
CA ASN A 416 -9.37 -1.39 17.83
C ASN A 416 -10.38 -2.23 18.65
N CYS A 417 -11.67 -2.18 18.30
CA CYS A 417 -12.74 -2.72 19.17
C CYS A 417 -13.15 -4.19 18.91
N GLY A 418 -12.29 -4.99 18.27
CA GLY A 418 -12.56 -6.42 18.00
C GLY A 418 -13.76 -6.76 17.10
N PHE A 419 -14.37 -5.76 16.43
CA PHE A 419 -15.44 -6.01 15.46
C PHE A 419 -14.91 -6.79 14.25
N GLU A 420 -15.51 -7.94 13.93
CA GLU A 420 -15.25 -8.69 12.70
C GLU A 420 -16.50 -8.78 11.81
N TYR A 421 -16.29 -8.79 10.49
CA TYR A 421 -17.29 -9.00 9.45
C TYR A 421 -16.76 -10.05 8.46
N ASN A 422 -17.50 -11.15 8.31
CA ASN A 422 -17.17 -12.23 7.36
C ASN A 422 -17.17 -11.66 5.92
N ALA A 423 -16.06 -11.83 5.21
CA ALA A 423 -15.88 -11.37 3.84
C ALA A 423 -15.10 -12.43 3.03
N ALA A 424 -15.44 -13.69 3.27
CA ALA A 424 -14.82 -14.85 2.65
C ALA A 424 -15.11 -14.87 1.13
N PRO A 425 -14.09 -15.01 0.28
CA PRO A 425 -14.32 -15.11 -1.16
C PRO A 425 -15.11 -16.37 -1.51
N LEU A 426 -16.13 -16.21 -2.36
CA LEU A 426 -16.87 -17.32 -2.98
C LEU A 426 -15.92 -18.10 -3.91
N PRO A 427 -16.02 -19.45 -4.02
CA PRO A 427 -15.19 -20.25 -4.92
C PRO A 427 -15.22 -19.73 -6.36
N TYR A 428 -14.06 -19.59 -7.01
CA TYR A 428 -13.94 -19.01 -8.35
C TYR A 428 -13.86 -20.11 -9.41
N PRO A 429 -14.86 -20.25 -10.31
CA PRO A 429 -14.98 -21.44 -11.15
C PRO A 429 -13.77 -21.73 -12.06
N LEU A 430 -13.37 -23.00 -12.12
CA LEU A 430 -12.27 -23.47 -12.99
C LEU A 430 -12.49 -23.14 -14.48
N ASN A 431 -13.73 -23.04 -14.97
CA ASN A 431 -13.97 -22.60 -16.35
C ASN A 431 -13.60 -21.12 -16.55
N LYS A 432 -13.92 -20.23 -15.59
CA LYS A 432 -13.50 -18.82 -15.63
C LYS A 432 -11.97 -18.70 -15.55
N VAL A 433 -11.32 -19.53 -14.73
CA VAL A 433 -9.85 -19.67 -14.71
C VAL A 433 -9.29 -20.10 -16.08
N GLU A 434 -9.89 -21.09 -16.73
CA GLU A 434 -9.49 -21.52 -18.07
C GLU A 434 -9.70 -20.42 -19.13
N GLU A 435 -10.84 -19.72 -19.08
CA GLU A 435 -11.18 -18.61 -19.97
C GLU A 435 -10.18 -17.45 -19.83
N GLU A 436 -9.83 -17.04 -18.61
CA GLU A 436 -8.75 -16.07 -18.34
C GLU A 436 -7.40 -16.53 -18.91
N ASN A 437 -7.02 -17.79 -18.66
CA ASN A 437 -5.75 -18.35 -19.13
C ASN A 437 -5.68 -18.37 -20.66
N LYS A 438 -6.77 -18.73 -21.35
CA LYS A 438 -6.89 -18.71 -22.83
C LYS A 438 -6.83 -17.27 -23.35
N ALA A 439 -7.61 -16.35 -22.77
CA ALA A 439 -7.63 -14.94 -23.16
C ALA A 439 -6.28 -14.23 -22.97
N HIS A 440 -5.59 -14.48 -21.85
CA HIS A 440 -4.24 -13.95 -21.60
C HIS A 440 -3.21 -14.51 -22.59
N THR A 441 -3.31 -15.79 -22.94
CA THR A 441 -2.44 -16.42 -23.95
C THR A 441 -2.64 -15.76 -25.32
N HIS A 442 -3.88 -15.60 -25.78
CA HIS A 442 -4.18 -14.91 -27.04
C HIS A 442 -3.72 -13.44 -27.03
N LYS A 443 -3.90 -12.73 -25.90
CA LYS A 443 -3.40 -11.35 -25.69
C LYS A 443 -1.87 -11.25 -25.82
N LEU A 444 -1.13 -12.25 -25.36
CA LEU A 444 0.33 -12.31 -25.53
C LEU A 444 0.74 -12.71 -26.96
N GLN A 445 0.04 -13.64 -27.61
CA GLN A 445 0.33 -14.06 -28.99
C GLN A 445 0.04 -12.95 -30.02
N ALA A 446 -1.02 -12.16 -29.80
CA ALA A 446 -1.39 -11.03 -30.67
C ALA A 446 -0.44 -9.81 -30.55
N LYS A 447 0.49 -9.83 -29.59
CA LYS A 447 1.48 -8.76 -29.38
C LYS A 447 2.77 -9.10 -30.11
N ASN A 448 3.24 -8.19 -30.98
CA ASN A 448 4.59 -8.31 -31.56
C ASN A 448 5.66 -8.30 -30.45
N GLY A 449 6.60 -9.24 -30.48
CA GLY A 449 7.51 -9.50 -29.35
C GLY A 449 6.74 -9.90 -28.07
N GLY A 450 5.79 -10.82 -28.23
CA GLY A 450 4.93 -11.35 -27.18
C GLY A 450 5.33 -12.75 -26.75
N LEU A 451 4.43 -13.73 -26.85
CA LEU A 451 4.73 -15.13 -26.54
C LEU A 451 5.54 -15.78 -27.69
N ARG A 452 6.63 -16.50 -27.38
CA ARG A 452 7.34 -17.37 -28.34
C ARG A 452 6.47 -18.57 -28.73
N GLU A 453 6.85 -19.24 -29.82
CA GLU A 453 6.17 -20.43 -30.36
C GLU A 453 6.10 -21.60 -29.35
N ASP A 454 7.04 -21.65 -28.40
CA ASP A 454 7.07 -22.62 -27.30
C ASP A 454 5.86 -22.48 -26.32
N GLY A 455 5.14 -21.35 -26.36
CA GLY A 455 3.93 -21.14 -25.57
C GLY A 455 4.15 -20.84 -24.08
N VAL A 456 5.40 -20.63 -23.64
CA VAL A 456 5.79 -20.27 -22.26
C VAL A 456 6.61 -18.99 -22.24
N THR A 457 7.65 -18.88 -23.07
CA THR A 457 8.61 -17.76 -23.06
C THR A 457 7.97 -16.48 -23.58
N ILE A 458 8.14 -15.37 -22.85
CA ILE A 458 7.76 -14.01 -23.25
C ILE A 458 9.00 -13.17 -23.58
N LYS A 459 10.08 -13.33 -22.82
CA LYS A 459 11.40 -12.72 -23.11
C LYS A 459 12.50 -13.69 -22.74
N GLN A 460 13.55 -13.76 -23.55
CA GLN A 460 14.79 -14.47 -23.25
C GLN A 460 15.96 -13.60 -23.70
N ASN A 461 17.05 -13.57 -22.94
CA ASN A 461 18.34 -13.07 -23.41
C ASN A 461 19.28 -14.27 -23.61
N GLU A 462 19.56 -14.58 -24.87
CA GLU A 462 20.28 -15.78 -25.30
C GLU A 462 21.80 -15.70 -24.96
N ASP A 463 22.33 -14.50 -24.65
CA ASP A 463 23.65 -14.31 -24.02
C ASP A 463 23.76 -14.95 -22.63
N TYR A 464 22.63 -15.13 -21.93
CA TYR A 464 22.56 -15.56 -20.53
C TYR A 464 21.62 -16.74 -20.27
N VAL A 465 20.84 -17.17 -21.26
CA VAL A 465 19.79 -18.18 -21.10
C VAL A 465 19.72 -19.08 -22.34
N ASP A 466 20.05 -20.36 -22.17
CA ASP A 466 19.79 -21.40 -23.18
C ASP A 466 18.50 -22.15 -22.82
N LEU A 467 17.66 -22.47 -23.81
CA LEU A 467 16.38 -23.17 -23.62
C LEU A 467 16.42 -24.57 -24.23
N PHE A 468 16.02 -25.58 -23.44
CA PHE A 468 15.74 -26.93 -23.89
C PHE A 468 14.30 -27.31 -23.54
N VAL A 469 13.66 -28.13 -24.39
CA VAL A 469 12.28 -28.60 -24.16
C VAL A 469 12.26 -30.12 -24.16
N GLU A 470 11.75 -30.72 -23.09
CA GLU A 470 11.52 -32.16 -22.96
C GLU A 470 10.02 -32.42 -22.77
N ASN A 471 9.49 -33.50 -23.33
CA ASN A 471 8.14 -33.98 -23.04
C ASN A 471 8.24 -35.30 -22.27
N ASP A 472 7.31 -35.57 -21.38
CA ASP A 472 7.20 -36.89 -20.76
C ASP A 472 6.78 -37.94 -21.79
N GLU A 473 7.27 -39.19 -21.64
CA GLU A 473 6.97 -40.30 -22.55
C GLU A 473 5.49 -40.73 -22.52
N ASP A 474 4.78 -40.43 -21.42
CA ASP A 474 3.34 -40.63 -21.24
C ASP A 474 2.48 -39.42 -21.72
N GLY A 475 3.12 -38.32 -22.12
CA GLY A 475 2.45 -37.07 -22.51
C GLY A 475 1.81 -36.28 -21.35
N MET A 476 2.15 -36.58 -20.09
CA MET A 476 1.54 -35.93 -18.92
C MET A 476 2.06 -34.52 -18.66
N SER A 477 3.28 -34.18 -19.09
CA SER A 477 3.81 -32.81 -19.03
C SER A 477 4.79 -32.45 -20.16
N THR A 478 5.03 -31.14 -20.29
CA THR A 478 6.17 -30.57 -21.03
C THR A 478 7.05 -29.74 -20.11
N ARG A 479 8.35 -30.00 -20.08
CA ARG A 479 9.40 -29.30 -19.33
C ARG A 479 10.15 -28.31 -20.23
N PHE A 480 10.21 -27.06 -19.80
CA PHE A 480 10.93 -25.96 -20.44
C PHE A 480 12.11 -25.57 -19.53
N ILE A 481 13.32 -25.96 -19.92
CA ILE A 481 14.53 -25.94 -19.09
C ILE A 481 15.40 -24.78 -19.55
N TYR A 482 15.48 -23.74 -18.72
CA TYR A 482 16.25 -22.52 -18.97
C TYR A 482 17.57 -22.58 -18.20
N MET A 483 18.66 -22.90 -18.88
CA MET A 483 20.02 -22.96 -18.31
C MET A 483 20.58 -21.53 -18.21
N ILE A 484 20.83 -21.06 -17.00
CA ILE A 484 21.19 -19.66 -16.73
C ILE A 484 22.71 -19.54 -16.54
N LYS A 485 23.38 -18.85 -17.47
CA LYS A 485 24.84 -18.71 -17.55
C LYS A 485 25.30 -17.29 -17.24
N ASN A 486 26.50 -17.14 -16.67
CA ASN A 486 27.13 -15.84 -16.45
C ASN A 486 27.86 -15.33 -17.70
N ALA A 487 28.37 -14.10 -17.68
CA ALA A 487 29.11 -13.49 -18.79
C ALA A 487 30.49 -14.15 -19.11
N ARG A 488 30.85 -15.25 -18.44
CA ARG A 488 32.01 -16.11 -18.71
C ARG A 488 31.61 -17.52 -19.16
N TRP A 489 30.33 -17.71 -19.51
CA TRP A 489 29.72 -19.00 -19.88
C TRP A 489 29.73 -20.06 -18.76
N GLU A 490 29.88 -19.65 -17.51
CA GLU A 490 29.76 -20.53 -16.35
C GLU A 490 28.29 -20.61 -15.90
N LEU A 491 27.79 -21.82 -15.68
CA LEU A 491 26.40 -22.06 -15.29
C LEU A 491 26.16 -21.61 -13.84
N ILE A 492 25.20 -20.70 -13.67
CA ILE A 492 24.74 -20.20 -12.36
C ILE A 492 23.74 -21.18 -11.74
N GLY A 493 22.95 -21.85 -12.59
CA GLY A 493 21.92 -22.82 -12.24
C GLY A 493 20.89 -22.92 -13.37
N SER A 494 19.77 -23.58 -13.11
CA SER A 494 18.65 -23.64 -14.06
C SER A 494 17.34 -23.16 -13.43
N PHE A 495 16.52 -22.53 -14.27
CA PHE A 495 15.10 -22.29 -14.02
C PHE A 495 14.31 -23.21 -14.92
N VAL A 496 13.32 -23.93 -14.39
CA VAL A 496 12.49 -24.87 -15.17
C VAL A 496 11.04 -24.46 -15.02
N VAL A 497 10.29 -24.41 -16.12
CA VAL A 497 8.83 -24.37 -16.09
C VAL A 497 8.32 -25.71 -16.58
N GLU A 498 7.52 -26.40 -15.79
CA GLU A 498 6.85 -27.64 -16.20
C GLU A 498 5.34 -27.41 -16.29
N ARG A 499 4.77 -27.72 -17.45
CA ARG A 499 3.35 -27.52 -17.77
C ARG A 499 2.64 -28.88 -17.84
N PRO A 500 1.71 -29.18 -16.92
CA PRO A 500 0.92 -30.41 -16.97
C PRO A 500 -0.15 -30.35 -18.08
N SER A 501 -0.44 -31.52 -18.66
CA SER A 501 -1.52 -31.71 -19.63
C SER A 501 -2.91 -31.54 -19.00
N ASP A 502 -3.95 -31.43 -19.83
CA ASP A 502 -5.35 -31.42 -19.35
C ASP A 502 -5.76 -32.72 -18.66
N ALA A 503 -5.06 -33.83 -18.88
CA ALA A 503 -5.23 -35.07 -18.13
C ALA A 503 -4.51 -34.99 -16.77
N ALA A 504 -3.25 -34.58 -16.73
CA ALA A 504 -2.45 -34.45 -15.50
C ALA A 504 -3.03 -33.45 -14.49
N LYS A 505 -3.66 -32.36 -14.96
CA LYS A 505 -4.39 -31.41 -14.09
C LYS A 505 -5.69 -31.98 -13.49
N LYS A 506 -6.30 -32.99 -14.13
CA LYS A 506 -7.55 -33.64 -13.74
C LYS A 506 -7.36 -34.96 -12.98
N ALA A 507 -6.14 -35.49 -12.97
CA ALA A 507 -5.77 -36.64 -12.15
C ALA A 507 -5.91 -36.30 -10.65
N SER A 508 -6.10 -37.33 -9.81
CA SER A 508 -6.17 -37.12 -8.35
C SER A 508 -4.83 -36.62 -7.82
N GLY A 509 -4.89 -35.68 -6.87
CA GLY A 509 -3.75 -34.90 -6.40
C GLY A 509 -3.26 -33.84 -7.39
N GLY A 510 -3.92 -33.69 -8.55
CA GLY A 510 -3.56 -32.77 -9.62
C GLY A 510 -4.06 -31.34 -9.40
N ALA A 511 -3.64 -30.43 -10.28
CA ALA A 511 -3.85 -28.99 -10.14
C ALA A 511 -5.31 -28.56 -9.93
N ASN A 512 -6.29 -29.22 -10.58
CA ASN A 512 -7.70 -28.87 -10.42
C ASN A 512 -8.20 -29.18 -9.00
N GLU A 513 -7.88 -30.37 -8.50
CA GLU A 513 -8.22 -30.79 -7.14
C GLU A 513 -7.54 -29.88 -6.11
N LEU A 514 -6.24 -29.64 -6.26
CA LEU A 514 -5.46 -28.73 -5.40
C LEU A 514 -6.03 -27.31 -5.35
N TYR A 515 -6.41 -26.75 -6.50
CA TYR A 515 -7.04 -25.43 -6.55
C TYR A 515 -8.37 -25.41 -5.77
N THR A 516 -9.27 -26.36 -6.05
CA THR A 516 -10.55 -26.44 -5.34
C THR A 516 -10.38 -26.74 -3.84
N GLY A 517 -9.36 -27.49 -3.46
CA GLY A 517 -9.02 -27.78 -2.06
C GLY A 517 -8.52 -26.56 -1.31
N ILE A 518 -7.76 -25.66 -1.95
CA ILE A 518 -7.33 -24.39 -1.35
C ILE A 518 -8.54 -23.48 -1.10
N GLU A 519 -9.50 -23.44 -2.02
CA GLU A 519 -10.76 -22.69 -1.84
C GLU A 519 -11.63 -23.32 -0.73
N ALA A 520 -11.80 -24.64 -0.73
CA ALA A 520 -12.60 -25.37 0.27
C ALA A 520 -11.99 -25.34 1.68
N ALA A 521 -10.66 -25.30 1.81
CA ALA A 521 -9.98 -25.16 3.10
C ALA A 521 -10.17 -23.77 3.74
N GLY A 522 -10.49 -22.73 2.95
CA GLY A 522 -10.94 -21.43 3.44
C GLY A 522 -10.07 -20.82 4.54
N SER A 523 -10.66 -20.61 5.73
CA SER A 523 -9.98 -20.07 6.92
C SER A 523 -8.80 -20.91 7.41
N ASN A 524 -8.78 -22.22 7.11
CA ASN A 524 -7.72 -23.15 7.52
C ASN A 524 -6.45 -22.99 6.66
N MET A 525 -6.54 -22.31 5.52
CA MET A 525 -5.36 -21.81 4.81
C MET A 525 -4.70 -20.61 5.51
N HIS A 526 -5.38 -19.98 6.49
CA HIS A 526 -4.88 -18.90 7.36
C HIS A 526 -4.35 -17.62 6.67
N PHE A 527 -4.63 -17.44 5.38
CA PHE A 527 -4.05 -16.39 4.53
C PHE A 527 -4.21 -14.97 5.14
N GLN A 528 -3.08 -14.32 5.45
CA GLN A 528 -3.06 -12.93 5.95
C GLN A 528 -1.96 -12.08 5.30
N ARG A 529 -2.20 -10.77 5.21
CA ARG A 529 -1.17 -9.77 4.88
C ARG A 529 -0.30 -9.49 6.11
N ASN A 530 1.00 -9.34 5.91
CA ASN A 530 1.99 -9.17 6.99
C ASN A 530 2.72 -7.81 6.88
N PRO A 531 3.27 -7.25 7.97
CA PRO A 531 3.98 -5.96 7.93
C PRO A 531 5.26 -5.98 7.08
N ALA A 532 5.19 -5.43 5.86
CA ALA A 532 6.31 -5.33 4.93
C ALA A 532 7.24 -4.14 5.22
N ARG A 533 6.74 -3.09 5.89
CA ARG A 533 7.52 -1.92 6.34
C ARG A 533 7.02 -1.38 7.67
N CYS A 534 7.95 -0.87 8.47
CA CYS A 534 7.68 -0.12 9.72
C CYS A 534 6.64 -0.80 10.65
N PRO A 535 6.83 -2.09 11.00
CA PRO A 535 5.88 -2.87 11.81
C PRO A 535 5.57 -2.17 13.14
N GLY A 536 4.30 -2.20 13.55
CA GLY A 536 3.83 -1.63 14.81
C GLY A 536 3.86 -0.10 14.90
N SER A 537 4.05 0.62 13.77
CA SER A 537 4.07 2.09 13.75
C SER A 537 2.88 2.68 12.98
N THR A 538 2.63 3.97 13.17
CA THR A 538 1.63 4.74 12.40
C THR A 538 1.90 4.71 10.88
N SER A 539 3.14 4.41 10.47
CA SER A 539 3.58 4.28 9.07
C SER A 539 3.70 2.81 8.61
N GLU A 540 3.12 1.85 9.35
CA GLU A 540 3.12 0.44 8.94
C GLU A 540 2.53 0.27 7.54
N THR A 541 3.21 -0.51 6.71
CA THR A 541 2.74 -0.90 5.38
C THR A 541 2.69 -2.42 5.29
N LEU A 542 1.50 -2.98 5.13
CA LEU A 542 1.31 -4.42 4.92
C LEU A 542 1.75 -4.86 3.50
N THR A 543 2.00 -6.16 3.30
CA THR A 543 2.17 -6.80 1.99
C THR A 543 0.99 -6.50 1.05
N ARG A 544 1.17 -6.72 -0.26
CA ARG A 544 0.07 -6.66 -1.23
C ARG A 544 -0.71 -7.97 -1.20
N HIS A 545 -0.01 -9.07 -1.46
CA HIS A 545 -0.49 -10.45 -1.35
C HIS A 545 -0.75 -10.87 0.11
N PHE A 546 -1.55 -11.92 0.26
CA PHE A 546 -1.79 -12.64 1.51
C PHE A 546 -0.92 -13.90 1.53
N GLN A 547 -0.53 -14.37 2.72
CA GLN A 547 0.39 -15.51 2.86
C GLN A 547 0.18 -16.30 4.16
N SER A 548 0.63 -17.55 4.13
CA SER A 548 0.72 -18.49 5.27
C SER A 548 1.94 -19.38 5.09
N ASN A 549 2.66 -19.67 6.18
CA ASN A 549 3.84 -20.54 6.18
C ASN A 549 3.51 -21.82 6.94
N PHE A 550 3.88 -22.98 6.39
CA PHE A 550 3.66 -24.29 6.97
C PHE A 550 4.99 -25.07 7.01
N GLY A 551 5.17 -25.90 8.05
CA GLY A 551 6.41 -26.63 8.29
C GLY A 551 7.45 -25.80 9.05
N ALA A 552 8.72 -25.99 8.70
CA ALA A 552 9.86 -25.29 9.26
C ALA A 552 9.69 -23.76 9.21
N LEU A 553 10.21 -23.07 10.23
CA LEU A 553 10.27 -21.61 10.24
C LEU A 553 11.23 -21.11 9.16
N TYR A 554 10.74 -20.23 8.28
CA TYR A 554 11.51 -19.56 7.24
C TYR A 554 11.41 -18.03 7.40
N ASP A 555 12.54 -17.33 7.32
CA ASP A 555 12.69 -15.92 7.72
C ASP A 555 12.96 -14.99 6.52
N PHE A 556 11.97 -14.86 5.64
CA PHE A 556 12.11 -14.27 4.30
C PHE A 556 11.75 -12.78 4.23
N GLY A 557 12.65 -11.92 4.71
CA GLY A 557 12.61 -10.46 4.54
C GLY A 557 11.50 -9.69 5.30
N VAL A 558 10.35 -10.32 5.53
CA VAL A 558 9.19 -9.82 6.29
C VAL A 558 9.29 -10.33 7.71
N LYS A 559 9.40 -9.43 8.70
CA LYS A 559 9.72 -9.80 10.07
C LYS A 559 8.54 -10.50 10.76
N ASN A 560 8.84 -11.64 11.38
CA ASN A 560 7.97 -12.35 12.33
C ASN A 560 6.65 -12.87 11.73
N ILE A 561 6.74 -13.48 10.54
CA ILE A 561 5.69 -14.37 10.04
C ILE A 561 5.64 -15.61 10.96
N ALA A 562 4.45 -15.97 11.45
CA ALA A 562 4.27 -17.22 12.17
C ALA A 562 4.20 -18.39 11.16
N THR A 563 4.93 -19.48 11.44
CA THR A 563 4.72 -20.77 10.76
C THR A 563 3.70 -21.61 11.53
N LYS A 564 3.02 -22.50 10.80
CA LYS A 564 2.19 -23.57 11.34
C LYS A 564 2.90 -24.91 11.19
N PRO A 565 2.83 -25.83 12.16
CA PRO A 565 3.40 -27.16 11.98
C PRO A 565 2.65 -27.92 10.88
N PHE A 566 3.30 -28.86 10.18
CA PHE A 566 2.61 -29.66 9.16
C PHE A 566 1.49 -30.54 9.74
N ASN A 567 1.56 -30.88 11.04
CA ASN A 567 0.45 -31.49 11.77
C ASN A 567 -0.86 -30.69 11.67
N ASP A 568 -0.78 -29.35 11.72
CA ASP A 568 -1.92 -28.44 11.65
C ASP A 568 -2.32 -28.07 10.21
N ALA A 569 -1.52 -28.47 9.21
CA ALA A 569 -1.74 -28.07 7.82
C ALA A 569 -2.95 -28.80 7.20
N PRO A 570 -3.86 -28.13 6.46
CA PRO A 570 -4.94 -28.81 5.75
C PRO A 570 -4.36 -29.76 4.69
N ASP A 571 -5.05 -30.86 4.38
CA ASP A 571 -4.52 -31.91 3.48
C ASP A 571 -4.06 -31.37 2.12
N VAL A 572 -4.70 -30.32 1.60
CA VAL A 572 -4.31 -29.66 0.34
C VAL A 572 -2.90 -29.05 0.37
N VAL A 573 -2.39 -28.63 1.54
CA VAL A 573 -1.00 -28.18 1.70
C VAL A 573 -0.04 -29.35 1.61
N LEU A 574 -0.38 -30.48 2.23
CA LEU A 574 0.44 -31.70 2.22
C LEU A 574 0.43 -32.36 0.83
N GLN A 575 -0.72 -32.38 0.15
CA GLN A 575 -0.86 -32.81 -1.24
C GLN A 575 -0.12 -31.85 -2.20
N SER A 576 -0.10 -30.54 -1.91
CA SER A 576 0.72 -29.57 -2.66
C SER A 576 2.22 -29.87 -2.52
N LEU A 577 2.70 -30.28 -1.34
CA LEU A 577 4.08 -30.73 -1.15
C LEU A 577 4.41 -31.98 -1.99
N VAL A 578 3.49 -32.95 -2.11
CA VAL A 578 3.67 -34.13 -2.98
C VAL A 578 3.76 -33.73 -4.45
N TYR A 579 2.85 -32.86 -4.92
CA TYR A 579 2.84 -32.31 -6.28
C TYR A 579 4.16 -31.56 -6.56
N LEU A 580 4.57 -30.67 -5.67
CA LEU A 580 5.81 -29.89 -5.78
C LEU A 580 7.07 -30.76 -5.76
N LYS A 581 7.07 -31.85 -4.97
CA LYS A 581 8.16 -32.84 -4.93
C LYS A 581 8.32 -33.53 -6.28
N HIS A 582 7.23 -34.09 -6.82
CA HIS A 582 7.21 -34.76 -8.13
C HIS A 582 7.83 -33.88 -9.23
N PHE A 583 7.37 -32.63 -9.34
CA PHE A 583 7.87 -31.68 -10.34
C PHE A 583 9.27 -31.14 -10.02
N GLY A 584 9.63 -30.98 -8.75
CA GLY A 584 10.97 -30.56 -8.32
C GLY A 584 12.06 -31.58 -8.66
N GLU A 585 11.81 -32.85 -8.33
CA GLU A 585 12.75 -33.96 -8.58
C GLU A 585 12.96 -34.18 -10.09
N LYS A 586 11.88 -34.10 -10.90
CA LYS A 586 11.96 -34.17 -12.37
C LYS A 586 12.73 -32.99 -12.97
N ALA A 587 12.46 -31.76 -12.50
CA ALA A 587 13.16 -30.56 -12.97
C ALA A 587 14.66 -30.61 -12.64
N LEU A 588 15.03 -31.08 -11.45
CA LEU A 588 16.44 -31.27 -11.06
C LEU A 588 17.12 -32.33 -11.92
N LYS A 589 16.47 -33.50 -12.12
CA LYS A 589 16.99 -34.60 -12.95
C LYS A 589 17.22 -34.17 -14.41
N SER A 590 16.27 -33.47 -15.02
CA SER A 590 16.45 -32.86 -16.36
C SER A 590 17.60 -31.85 -16.39
N SER A 591 17.71 -31.00 -15.38
CA SER A 591 18.75 -29.98 -15.31
C SER A 591 20.15 -30.59 -15.20
N GLN A 592 20.34 -31.56 -14.30
CA GLN A 592 21.59 -32.33 -14.15
C GLN A 592 21.96 -33.05 -15.45
N LEU A 593 20.98 -33.68 -16.11
CA LEU A 593 21.16 -34.34 -17.39
C LEU A 593 21.58 -33.35 -18.51
N MET A 594 21.07 -32.12 -18.50
CA MET A 594 21.52 -31.05 -19.40
C MET A 594 22.91 -30.50 -19.07
N VAL A 595 23.32 -30.46 -17.80
CA VAL A 595 24.72 -30.13 -17.44
C VAL A 595 25.67 -31.12 -18.13
N THR A 596 25.45 -32.41 -17.93
CA THR A 596 26.30 -33.48 -18.48
C THR A 596 26.23 -33.56 -20.00
N ARG A 597 25.03 -33.45 -20.61
CA ARG A 597 24.84 -33.53 -22.08
C ARG A 597 25.38 -32.33 -22.86
N LYS A 598 25.67 -31.21 -22.21
CA LYS A 598 26.09 -29.94 -22.85
C LYS A 598 27.43 -29.39 -22.34
N ASP A 599 28.12 -30.12 -21.47
CA ASP A 599 29.41 -29.74 -20.87
C ASP A 599 29.38 -28.35 -20.20
N TYR A 600 28.29 -28.05 -19.49
CA TYR A 600 28.20 -26.81 -18.70
C TYR A 600 29.13 -26.92 -17.48
N ARG A 601 29.99 -25.91 -17.26
CA ARG A 601 30.75 -25.78 -16.01
C ARG A 601 29.94 -25.00 -14.96
N PRO A 602 29.51 -25.59 -13.83
CA PRO A 602 28.85 -24.85 -12.76
C PRO A 602 29.80 -23.88 -12.04
N ILE A 603 29.27 -22.77 -11.54
CA ILE A 603 30.06 -21.82 -10.73
C ILE A 603 30.40 -22.36 -9.34
N ALA A 604 31.46 -21.82 -8.74
CA ALA A 604 31.84 -22.14 -7.36
C ALA A 604 30.65 -21.93 -6.38
N GLY A 605 30.40 -22.97 -5.58
CA GLY A 605 29.28 -23.05 -4.64
C GLY A 605 27.94 -23.50 -5.24
N SER A 606 27.90 -23.89 -6.52
CA SER A 606 26.71 -24.48 -7.15
C SER A 606 26.24 -25.73 -6.42
N THR A 607 24.93 -25.90 -6.31
CA THR A 607 24.26 -27.06 -5.70
C THR A 607 23.53 -27.94 -6.73
N ILE A 608 23.63 -27.67 -8.03
CA ILE A 608 22.87 -28.37 -9.09
C ILE A 608 23.10 -29.89 -9.12
N HIS A 609 24.30 -30.38 -8.74
CA HIS A 609 24.61 -31.82 -8.62
C HIS A 609 24.36 -32.40 -7.21
N THR A 610 23.82 -31.63 -6.28
CA THR A 610 23.42 -32.14 -4.96
C THR A 610 22.05 -32.83 -5.07
N PRO A 611 21.86 -34.05 -4.54
CA PRO A 611 20.54 -34.69 -4.46
C PRO A 611 19.51 -33.81 -3.73
N GLN A 612 18.24 -33.93 -4.10
CA GLN A 612 17.18 -33.13 -3.48
C GLN A 612 16.88 -33.66 -2.08
N LYS A 613 17.20 -32.86 -1.06
CA LYS A 613 16.68 -33.11 0.28
C LYS A 613 15.16 -32.91 0.28
N PRO A 614 14.38 -33.64 1.10
CA PRO A 614 12.94 -33.44 1.22
C PRO A 614 12.60 -31.97 1.51
N PHE A 615 11.52 -31.48 0.91
CA PHE A 615 10.95 -30.19 1.31
C PHE A 615 10.44 -30.29 2.74
N ASN A 616 10.74 -29.28 3.55
CA ASN A 616 10.34 -29.21 4.96
C ASN A 616 9.64 -27.88 5.31
N GLU A 617 9.36 -27.06 4.30
CA GLU A 617 8.63 -25.80 4.36
C GLU A 617 7.70 -25.67 3.14
N LEU A 618 6.51 -25.09 3.35
CA LEU A 618 5.63 -24.64 2.28
C LEU A 618 5.06 -23.25 2.60
N LEU A 619 5.28 -22.33 1.68
CA LEU A 619 4.75 -20.98 1.68
C LEU A 619 3.56 -20.93 0.72
N ALA A 620 2.37 -20.80 1.29
CA ALA A 620 1.15 -20.57 0.55
C ALA A 620 0.97 -19.05 0.36
N LEU A 621 0.83 -18.59 -0.89
CA LEU A 621 0.55 -17.20 -1.26
C LEU A 621 -0.81 -17.11 -1.96
N ALA A 622 -1.62 -16.12 -1.58
CA ALA A 622 -2.90 -15.82 -2.20
C ALA A 622 -2.94 -14.38 -2.74
N TYR A 623 -3.39 -14.24 -3.99
CA TYR A 623 -3.41 -13.00 -4.75
C TYR A 623 -4.85 -12.64 -5.12
N ARG A 624 -5.25 -11.41 -4.77
CA ARG A 624 -6.45 -10.75 -5.29
C ARG A 624 -6.13 -10.06 -6.62
N GLU A 625 -7.16 -9.61 -7.33
CA GLU A 625 -6.98 -8.81 -8.54
C GLU A 625 -6.06 -7.60 -8.25
N THR A 626 -5.08 -7.37 -9.14
CA THR A 626 -4.01 -6.35 -9.02
C THR A 626 -2.97 -6.55 -7.90
N ASP A 627 -3.00 -7.64 -7.13
CA ASP A 627 -1.85 -8.01 -6.30
C ASP A 627 -0.65 -8.43 -7.15
N LYS A 628 0.55 -8.12 -6.64
CA LYS A 628 1.84 -8.52 -7.24
C LYS A 628 2.95 -8.45 -6.19
N ILE A 629 4.02 -9.20 -6.40
CA ILE A 629 5.28 -9.07 -5.65
C ILE A 629 6.33 -8.51 -6.61
N ASN A 630 6.90 -7.36 -6.25
CA ASN A 630 7.96 -6.70 -7.03
C ASN A 630 9.27 -7.52 -6.95
N TRP A 631 10.34 -7.04 -7.58
CA TRP A 631 11.67 -7.68 -7.53
C TRP A 631 12.14 -7.98 -6.10
N HIS A 632 12.43 -9.26 -5.84
CA HIS A 632 12.95 -9.85 -4.61
C HIS A 632 13.74 -11.11 -4.95
N ASP A 633 14.36 -11.78 -3.97
CA ASP A 633 15.14 -13.00 -4.20
C ASP A 633 14.97 -13.99 -3.03
N ASP A 634 14.94 -15.28 -3.32
CA ASP A 634 14.99 -16.39 -2.33
C ASP A 634 16.46 -16.75 -2.00
N GLY A 635 17.35 -15.76 -1.91
CA GLY A 635 18.79 -15.97 -1.78
C GLY A 635 19.28 -16.20 -0.35
N GLU A 636 18.41 -16.60 0.59
CA GLU A 636 18.78 -16.64 2.01
C GLU A 636 19.69 -17.82 2.39
N ASP A 637 20.72 -17.52 3.19
CA ASP A 637 21.74 -18.45 3.69
C ASP A 637 21.22 -19.71 4.43
N GLN A 638 19.93 -19.78 4.78
CA GLN A 638 19.30 -20.96 5.39
C GLN A 638 18.71 -21.95 4.38
N LEU A 639 18.64 -21.62 3.09
CA LEU A 639 18.04 -22.47 2.06
C LEU A 639 19.07 -23.43 1.44
N THR A 640 18.59 -24.53 0.88
CA THR A 640 19.45 -25.52 0.22
C THR A 640 18.75 -26.25 -0.92
N GLY A 641 19.49 -26.58 -1.98
CA GLY A 641 19.00 -27.36 -3.11
C GLY A 641 18.00 -26.60 -3.99
N VAL A 642 16.79 -27.15 -4.08
CA VAL A 642 15.74 -26.76 -5.02
C VAL A 642 14.67 -25.90 -4.33
N ILE A 643 14.14 -24.92 -5.05
CA ILE A 643 12.87 -24.25 -4.72
C ILE A 643 11.88 -24.54 -5.83
N SER A 644 10.69 -25.00 -5.49
CA SER A 644 9.62 -25.38 -6.44
C SER A 644 8.35 -24.60 -6.14
N THR A 645 7.71 -24.00 -7.14
CA THR A 645 6.50 -23.17 -6.97
C THR A 645 5.41 -23.53 -7.97
N ALA A 646 4.27 -24.00 -7.49
CA ALA A 646 3.09 -24.31 -8.30
C ALA A 646 2.18 -23.09 -8.43
N SER A 647 1.61 -22.91 -9.61
CA SER A 647 0.74 -21.80 -10.00
C SER A 647 -0.70 -22.31 -10.17
N PHE A 648 -1.63 -21.89 -9.31
CA PHE A 648 -3.03 -22.31 -9.39
C PHE A 648 -3.96 -21.10 -9.59
N GLY A 649 -5.01 -21.27 -10.41
CA GLY A 649 -5.96 -20.20 -10.74
C GLY A 649 -5.53 -19.31 -11.91
N SER A 650 -5.86 -18.02 -11.82
CA SER A 650 -5.64 -17.00 -12.86
C SER A 650 -4.22 -17.00 -13.43
N PRO A 651 -4.04 -16.64 -14.72
CA PRO A 651 -2.73 -16.54 -15.34
C PRO A 651 -1.85 -15.48 -14.68
N GLY A 652 -0.56 -15.53 -14.98
CA GLY A 652 0.35 -14.44 -14.67
C GLY A 652 1.66 -14.54 -15.44
N ARG A 653 2.58 -13.63 -15.09
CA ARG A 653 3.93 -13.56 -15.64
C ARG A 653 4.94 -13.63 -14.50
N MET A 654 6.03 -14.36 -14.72
CA MET A 654 7.19 -14.40 -13.83
C MET A 654 8.41 -13.95 -14.61
N ALA A 655 9.17 -13.00 -14.05
CA ALA A 655 10.36 -12.45 -14.69
C ALA A 655 11.58 -12.57 -13.77
N LEU A 656 12.74 -12.79 -14.37
CA LEU A 656 14.03 -13.05 -13.73
C LEU A 656 15.07 -12.07 -14.27
N ARG A 657 15.95 -11.57 -13.40
CA ARG A 657 17.09 -10.70 -13.76
C ARG A 657 18.29 -10.99 -12.87
N PHE A 658 19.50 -10.68 -13.30
CA PHE A 658 20.62 -10.57 -12.35
C PHE A 658 20.40 -9.37 -11.42
N LYS A 659 20.89 -9.44 -10.17
CA LYS A 659 20.59 -8.41 -9.15
C LYS A 659 20.98 -7.00 -9.63
N LYS A 660 19.97 -6.12 -9.73
CA LYS A 660 20.06 -4.74 -10.30
C LYS A 660 20.36 -4.63 -11.80
N GLY A 661 20.33 -5.73 -12.56
CA GLY A 661 20.43 -5.76 -14.02
C GLY A 661 19.08 -5.66 -14.73
N GLU A 662 19.06 -5.96 -16.03
CA GLU A 662 17.84 -6.10 -16.83
C GLU A 662 17.24 -7.51 -16.74
N THR A 663 15.94 -7.62 -17.08
CA THR A 663 15.25 -8.92 -17.22
C THR A 663 15.92 -9.79 -18.29
N ILE A 664 16.44 -10.94 -17.87
CA ILE A 664 17.08 -11.96 -18.73
C ILE A 664 16.10 -13.03 -19.19
N LEU A 665 15.02 -13.26 -18.43
CA LEU A 665 13.97 -14.23 -18.74
C LEU A 665 12.62 -13.70 -18.25
N GLU A 666 11.57 -13.88 -19.03
CA GLU A 666 10.17 -13.68 -18.63
C GLU A 666 9.32 -14.81 -19.23
N VAL A 667 8.46 -15.42 -18.41
CA VAL A 667 7.61 -16.56 -18.78
C VAL A 667 6.14 -16.32 -18.40
N GLN A 668 5.23 -16.88 -19.18
CA GLN A 668 3.82 -17.03 -18.80
C GLN A 668 3.67 -18.23 -17.87
N LEU A 669 3.05 -17.99 -16.71
CA LEU A 669 2.55 -19.04 -15.83
C LEU A 669 1.03 -19.12 -15.92
N ARG A 670 0.52 -20.36 -15.98
CA ARG A 670 -0.89 -20.71 -16.11
C ARG A 670 -1.37 -21.50 -14.88
N HIS A 671 -2.64 -21.93 -14.90
CA HIS A 671 -3.17 -22.91 -13.95
C HIS A 671 -2.52 -24.29 -14.14
N GLY A 672 -1.86 -24.78 -13.09
CA GLY A 672 -1.17 -26.07 -13.03
C GLY A 672 0.34 -26.02 -13.25
N ASP A 673 0.86 -24.96 -13.89
CA ASP A 673 2.29 -24.82 -14.16
C ASP A 673 3.12 -24.82 -12.87
N VAL A 674 4.27 -25.50 -12.88
CA VAL A 674 5.28 -25.44 -11.80
C VAL A 674 6.52 -24.72 -12.30
N ALA A 675 7.04 -23.78 -11.51
CA ALA A 675 8.28 -23.06 -11.75
C ALA A 675 9.31 -23.44 -10.68
N THR A 676 10.47 -23.94 -11.11
CA THR A 676 11.49 -24.55 -10.23
C THR A 676 12.85 -23.89 -10.44
N MET A 677 13.53 -23.52 -9.35
CA MET A 677 14.90 -22.97 -9.35
C MET A 677 15.88 -23.99 -8.78
N CYS A 678 16.66 -24.64 -9.66
CA CYS A 678 17.58 -25.72 -9.34
C CYS A 678 19.05 -25.25 -9.19
N ASP A 679 19.28 -24.17 -8.41
CA ASP A 679 20.58 -23.91 -7.75
C ASP A 679 20.45 -22.81 -6.69
N THR A 680 21.09 -22.97 -5.52
CA THR A 680 21.19 -21.90 -4.50
C THR A 680 21.93 -20.65 -5.00
N ARG A 681 22.86 -20.81 -5.94
CA ARG A 681 23.58 -19.70 -6.57
C ARG A 681 22.71 -18.94 -7.55
N LEU A 682 21.75 -19.60 -8.21
CA LEU A 682 20.73 -18.92 -9.02
C LEU A 682 19.83 -18.08 -8.13
N GLN A 683 19.31 -18.68 -7.06
CA GLN A 683 18.48 -18.03 -6.04
C GLN A 683 19.20 -16.80 -5.45
N ALA A 684 20.49 -16.92 -5.12
CA ALA A 684 21.28 -15.83 -4.53
C ALA A 684 21.81 -14.75 -5.51
N LEU A 685 21.88 -15.01 -6.82
CA LEU A 685 22.44 -14.09 -7.82
C LEU A 685 21.41 -13.45 -8.77
N THR A 686 20.14 -13.82 -8.66
CA THR A 686 19.03 -13.22 -9.41
C THR A 686 18.04 -12.51 -8.49
N ASP A 687 17.34 -11.51 -9.03
CA ASP A 687 16.05 -11.07 -8.48
C ASP A 687 14.94 -11.65 -9.38
N HIS A 688 13.80 -12.01 -8.82
CA HIS A 688 12.60 -12.40 -9.56
C HIS A 688 11.37 -11.57 -9.14
N THR A 689 10.33 -11.54 -9.97
CA THR A 689 9.05 -10.84 -9.71
C THR A 689 7.88 -11.61 -10.32
N VAL A 690 6.72 -11.56 -9.67
CA VAL A 690 5.50 -12.25 -10.11
C VAL A 690 4.35 -11.26 -10.23
N ILE A 691 3.72 -11.25 -11.41
CA ILE A 691 2.59 -10.39 -11.77
C ILE A 691 1.40 -11.29 -12.21
N PRO A 692 0.43 -11.56 -11.32
CA PRO A 692 -0.89 -12.07 -11.67
C PRO A 692 -1.61 -11.17 -12.68
N GLU A 693 -2.37 -11.77 -13.60
CA GLU A 693 -3.10 -11.10 -14.70
C GLU A 693 -4.57 -11.60 -14.78
N GLY A 694 -5.23 -11.76 -13.63
CA GLY A 694 -6.64 -12.18 -13.50
C GLY A 694 -7.21 -11.98 -12.09
N ILE A 695 -8.39 -12.54 -11.82
CA ILE A 695 -9.19 -12.27 -10.60
C ILE A 695 -8.71 -13.01 -9.33
N ARG A 696 -8.13 -14.21 -9.45
CA ARG A 696 -7.72 -15.04 -8.30
C ARG A 696 -6.59 -15.99 -8.63
N ARG A 697 -5.44 -15.84 -7.96
CA ARG A 697 -4.31 -16.75 -8.10
C ARG A 697 -3.78 -17.21 -6.74
N TYR A 698 -3.34 -18.46 -6.68
CA TYR A 698 -2.54 -18.99 -5.59
C TYR A 698 -1.15 -19.39 -6.10
N ALA A 699 -0.13 -19.22 -5.28
CA ALA A 699 1.18 -19.80 -5.50
C ALA A 699 1.58 -20.62 -4.27
N MET A 700 1.97 -21.87 -4.50
CA MET A 700 2.39 -22.80 -3.45
C MET A 700 3.88 -23.06 -3.65
N THR A 701 4.73 -22.50 -2.79
CA THR A 701 6.19 -22.59 -2.89
C THR A 701 6.73 -23.52 -1.82
N SER A 702 7.49 -24.54 -2.18
CA SER A 702 8.17 -25.44 -1.25
C SER A 702 9.69 -25.30 -1.31
N ARG A 703 10.31 -25.43 -0.13
CA ARG A 703 11.75 -25.27 0.08
C ARG A 703 12.27 -26.30 1.09
N THR A 704 13.60 -26.42 1.15
CA THR A 704 14.29 -27.10 2.26
C THR A 704 15.08 -26.08 3.07
N ILE A 705 14.64 -25.90 4.32
CA ILE A 705 15.31 -25.10 5.34
C ILE A 705 16.39 -25.97 6.00
N ASN A 706 17.64 -25.50 5.96
CA ASN A 706 18.77 -26.18 6.55
C ASN A 706 18.87 -25.89 8.06
N PHE A 707 18.46 -26.83 8.92
CA PHE A 707 18.52 -26.65 10.38
C PHE A 707 19.95 -26.43 10.93
N ASP A 708 20.99 -26.90 10.23
CA ASP A 708 22.38 -26.66 10.63
C ASP A 708 22.80 -25.18 10.53
N HIS A 709 22.11 -24.40 9.68
CA HIS A 709 22.23 -22.94 9.68
C HIS A 709 21.87 -22.35 11.06
N TYR A 710 20.78 -22.86 11.66
CA TYR A 710 20.26 -22.37 12.93
C TYR A 710 21.01 -22.92 14.16
N ARG A 711 21.70 -24.06 14.02
CA ARG A 711 22.62 -24.60 15.04
C ARG A 711 23.83 -23.69 15.31
N GLN A 712 24.18 -22.79 14.38
CA GLN A 712 25.26 -21.82 14.55
C GLN A 712 24.96 -20.83 15.71
N PRO A 713 25.92 -20.51 16.61
CA PRO A 713 25.66 -19.72 17.82
C PRO A 713 24.95 -18.37 17.57
N LYS A 714 25.34 -17.66 16.50
CA LYS A 714 24.75 -16.37 16.10
C LYS A 714 23.28 -16.48 15.70
N GLN A 715 22.88 -17.58 15.07
CA GLN A 715 21.51 -17.79 14.59
C GLN A 715 20.64 -18.43 15.67
N LYS A 716 21.19 -19.36 16.48
CA LYS A 716 20.54 -19.86 17.71
C LYS A 716 20.17 -18.72 18.66
N ALA A 717 21.05 -17.73 18.85
CA ALA A 717 20.76 -16.54 19.65
C ALA A 717 19.57 -15.72 19.10
N LYS A 718 19.44 -15.56 17.77
CA LYS A 718 18.29 -14.89 17.15
C LYS A 718 16.98 -15.66 17.34
N LEU A 719 17.00 -16.99 17.27
CA LEU A 719 15.80 -17.81 17.49
C LEU A 719 15.30 -17.64 18.93
N VAL A 720 16.20 -17.71 19.92
CA VAL A 720 15.87 -17.50 21.33
C VAL A 720 15.30 -16.10 21.57
N GLN A 721 15.84 -15.06 20.92
CA GLN A 721 15.28 -13.69 20.95
C GLN A 721 13.87 -13.56 20.35
N ARG A 722 13.37 -14.60 19.66
CA ARG A 722 12.00 -14.67 19.09
C ARG A 722 11.12 -15.69 19.82
N GLY A 723 11.58 -16.25 20.94
CA GLY A 723 10.87 -17.28 21.71
C GLY A 723 10.86 -18.66 21.05
N LEU A 724 11.74 -18.91 20.08
CA LEU A 724 11.80 -20.14 19.30
C LEU A 724 13.08 -20.93 19.56
N THR A 725 13.00 -22.24 19.36
CA THR A 725 14.14 -23.16 19.49
C THR A 725 14.26 -24.00 18.21
N ILE A 726 15.38 -24.69 18.02
CA ILE A 726 15.64 -25.48 16.81
C ILE A 726 14.75 -26.72 16.82
N GLU A 727 14.59 -27.32 17.99
CA GLU A 727 13.80 -28.50 18.26
C GLU A 727 12.33 -28.26 17.87
N LYS A 728 11.77 -27.07 18.18
CA LYS A 728 10.44 -26.65 17.72
C LYS A 728 10.34 -26.40 16.20
N MET A 729 11.43 -26.03 15.54
CA MET A 729 11.45 -25.90 14.07
C MET A 729 11.51 -27.26 13.38
N GLU A 730 12.20 -28.23 13.99
CA GLU A 730 12.28 -29.61 13.51
C GLU A 730 10.95 -30.34 13.77
N GLU A 731 10.36 -30.20 14.96
CA GLU A 731 9.01 -30.66 15.32
C GLU A 731 7.94 -30.11 14.35
N ALA A 732 7.93 -28.80 14.10
CA ALA A 732 6.97 -28.18 13.18
C ALA A 732 7.09 -28.69 11.74
N ALA A 733 8.27 -29.17 11.36
CA ALA A 733 8.57 -29.73 10.04
C ALA A 733 8.32 -31.24 9.92
N GLN A 734 7.91 -31.93 10.99
CA GLN A 734 7.53 -33.34 10.91
C GLN A 734 6.18 -33.50 10.21
N PHE A 735 6.11 -34.43 9.26
CA PHE A 735 4.87 -34.77 8.58
C PHE A 735 3.99 -35.66 9.48
N PRO A 736 2.67 -35.40 9.60
CA PRO A 736 1.75 -36.31 10.29
C PRO A 736 1.49 -37.57 9.45
N ASP A 737 1.08 -38.67 10.09
CA ASP A 737 0.88 -39.98 9.42
C ASP A 737 -0.02 -39.90 8.17
N ARG A 738 -1.10 -39.10 8.24
CA ARG A 738 -2.02 -38.85 7.10
C ARG A 738 -1.33 -38.31 5.85
N ALA A 739 -0.17 -37.69 5.98
CA ALA A 739 0.62 -37.17 4.86
C ALA A 739 1.37 -38.26 4.10
N MET A 740 1.57 -39.44 4.69
CA MET A 740 2.29 -40.56 4.07
C MET A 740 1.42 -41.32 3.06
N SER A 741 0.09 -41.28 3.20
CA SER A 741 -0.87 -41.85 2.24
C SER A 741 -1.23 -40.92 1.08
N LEU A 742 -0.75 -39.67 1.09
CA LEU A 742 -0.95 -38.71 0.00
C LEU A 742 0.03 -39.00 -1.16
N ALA A 743 -0.50 -39.01 -2.38
CA ALA A 743 0.24 -39.39 -3.57
C ALA A 743 -0.12 -38.52 -4.79
N TYR A 744 0.84 -38.33 -5.71
CA TYR A 744 0.59 -37.78 -7.05
C TYR A 744 1.51 -38.50 -8.04
N ASN A 745 0.94 -39.12 -9.07
CA ASN A 745 1.65 -39.88 -10.10
C ASN A 745 2.73 -40.83 -9.55
N GLY A 746 2.38 -41.60 -8.51
CA GLY A 746 3.28 -42.54 -7.80
C GLY A 746 4.20 -41.91 -6.75
N THR A 747 4.51 -40.61 -6.84
CA THR A 747 5.28 -39.90 -5.82
C THR A 747 4.47 -39.74 -4.53
N THR A 748 5.08 -39.97 -3.36
CA THR A 748 4.53 -39.67 -2.03
C THR A 748 5.53 -38.81 -1.25
N LEU A 749 5.19 -38.30 -0.06
CA LEU A 749 6.19 -37.63 0.78
C LEU A 749 7.29 -38.59 1.26
N GLY A 750 6.92 -39.82 1.65
CA GLY A 750 7.82 -40.82 2.22
C GLY A 750 8.72 -41.56 1.22
N SER A 751 8.48 -41.46 -0.10
CA SER A 751 9.41 -42.03 -1.09
C SER A 751 10.79 -41.36 -1.00
N GLN A 752 11.87 -42.12 -1.16
CA GLN A 752 13.17 -41.50 -1.45
C GLN A 752 13.22 -41.06 -2.91
N GLN A 753 14.05 -40.07 -3.23
CA GLN A 753 14.43 -39.79 -4.62
C GLN A 753 15.20 -41.02 -5.11
N GLU A 754 14.83 -41.59 -6.26
CA GLU A 754 15.62 -42.68 -6.87
C GLU A 754 17.03 -42.16 -7.20
N ASP A 755 18.06 -42.81 -6.66
CA ASP A 755 19.46 -42.41 -6.85
C ASP A 755 19.80 -42.35 -8.34
N ALA A 756 20.20 -41.17 -8.80
CA ALA A 756 20.63 -40.96 -10.19
C ALA A 756 22.07 -41.44 -10.37
N ALA A 757 22.22 -42.55 -11.11
CA ALA A 757 23.49 -43.11 -11.57
C ALA A 757 24.08 -42.34 -12.77
#